data_AF-A0A7Y5LUZ9-F1
#
_entry.id   AF-A0A7Y5LUZ9-F1
#
_cell.length_a   1.000
_cell.length_b   1.000
_cell.length_c   1.000
_cell.angle_alpha   90.00
_cell.angle_beta   90.00
_cell.angle_gamma   90.00
#
_symmetry.space_group_name_H-M   'P 1'
#
loop_
_entity.id
_entity.type
_entity.pdbx_description
1 polymer ?
#
loop_
_entity_poly.entity_id
_entity_poly.type
_entity_poly.pdbx_seq_one_letter_code
_entity_poly.pdbx_strand_id
1 'polypeptide(L)'
;MSLTTAPGTVLLLALALAAAARAEDADVYRNEDVGFRIRRPGDGWEMAVGTPYPGTTLTQKAWRKGAASEESVTVFVTDVKEARDAGAACDAAETARRADPKSSRIRRGTREVAGVTAPWLAFDYESGGVTYTLRQHYLTRNESHFILQCAAPAPRFPELEKEFGAALDSFVFLPVPDAAETRRRALLRALADRCGSEVRWAPGWPAAVARAKAEDRLIVVVIEQYRGLKIDRFATPALFTDPDVVALVNERFVAFQWNDRCGAPFEDAQVYGLGPMTFGQGILFTDAAGRVVADAVSFDPSYFDEFARGVLDARPGAAPEGPADAASLLRHGDLAAAARLLESPKTAGEWTLKAALLRRWRRGEDAIGAIAEARRLGAVGLESAEAEILIRMGRFAEAERALAGLEDPDAVWWRTFARGQQQGLEPVRKELEDFAIAHPDHRWAWRAAAIVGRSTYGSGLGRATWTEDARIRGALPSGSAPGRDAAEAERDAVAFLVRTQLPDGSWPSAHTFSEPRGGSAVAVASIAGSGLLPFRDQAGAGAALRNALAFVLANPPASHPDRLFDYTIWGQIFSLRFLAECVQAGVGERDPLLKAMDALVADLHRGRFRDGGWAYFRAQGTDGTSIGFVTAAALCALRDAKAAGAQVPAALTARAEDAVATARQEEGAFRYFIGPGGGAAGREAEAGFRSPLYALVLKRGGKGDVEEVRASLDLYLKYRVHNLRERGKSLCHTSPEGLASYYLLFGAAFAAEAAGELPEEERAKYREAILEDVLAMRTADGAFCDNPGVGRHYGAGMALGALRRLRR
;
A
#
# COMPACT_ATOMS: atom_id res chain seq x y z
N MET A 1 -16.89 45.76 30.36
CA MET A 1 -17.13 45.78 28.90
C MET A 1 -15.96 45.03 28.26
N SER A 2 -16.13 43.73 28.00
CA SER A 2 -16.48 43.11 26.68
C SER A 2 -15.36 43.28 25.65
N LEU A 3 -14.83 42.25 24.96
CA LEU A 3 -15.25 40.86 24.75
C LEU A 3 -14.00 39.99 24.50
N THR A 4 -13.91 38.85 25.18
CA THR A 4 -13.03 37.72 24.88
C THR A 4 -13.79 36.74 23.98
N THR A 5 -13.23 36.40 22.81
CA THR A 5 -13.75 35.32 21.94
C THR A 5 -12.95 34.04 22.17
N ALA A 6 -13.66 32.93 22.37
CA ALA A 6 -13.14 31.64 22.81
C ALA A 6 -12.47 30.82 21.68
N PRO A 7 -11.44 30.00 21.99
CA PRO A 7 -10.70 29.17 21.01
C PRO A 7 -11.51 28.02 20.39
N GLY A 8 -12.71 27.70 20.91
CA GLY A 8 -13.59 26.68 20.36
C GLY A 8 -14.27 27.06 19.03
N THR A 9 -14.45 28.36 18.75
CA THR A 9 -15.19 28.81 17.56
C THR A 9 -14.31 28.79 16.30
N VAL A 10 -12.99 28.95 16.44
CA VAL A 10 -12.04 28.92 15.31
C VAL A 10 -11.80 27.48 14.82
N LEU A 11 -11.81 26.49 15.72
CA LEU A 11 -11.64 25.07 15.37
C LEU A 11 -12.90 24.48 14.72
N LEU A 12 -14.09 24.89 15.15
CA LEU A 12 -15.36 24.52 14.51
C LEU A 12 -15.52 25.18 13.13
N LEU A 13 -15.03 26.42 12.94
CA LEU A 13 -14.99 27.04 11.61
C LEU A 13 -13.97 26.35 10.69
N ALA A 14 -12.81 25.95 11.21
CA ALA A 14 -11.79 25.22 10.44
C ALA A 14 -12.24 23.79 10.07
N LEU A 15 -12.97 23.10 10.96
CA LEU A 15 -13.57 21.79 10.68
C LEU A 15 -14.80 21.89 9.76
N ALA A 16 -15.59 22.96 9.85
CA ALA A 16 -16.67 23.24 8.90
C ALA A 16 -16.14 23.65 7.52
N LEU A 17 -15.04 24.40 7.46
CA LEU A 17 -14.32 24.74 6.21
C LEU A 17 -13.64 23.51 5.61
N ALA A 18 -13.08 22.60 6.42
CA ALA A 18 -12.49 21.35 5.95
C ALA A 18 -13.54 20.29 5.53
N ALA A 19 -14.71 20.26 6.19
CA ALA A 19 -15.84 19.42 5.80
C ALA A 19 -16.59 19.99 4.58
N ALA A 20 -16.66 21.31 4.44
CA ALA A 20 -17.14 21.98 3.22
C ALA A 20 -16.17 21.76 2.05
N ALA A 21 -14.86 21.84 2.28
CA ALA A 21 -13.85 21.54 1.26
C ALA A 21 -13.85 20.07 0.81
N ARG A 22 -14.16 19.10 1.69
CA ARG A 22 -14.19 17.66 1.34
C ARG A 22 -15.52 17.19 0.74
N ALA A 23 -16.62 17.92 0.88
CA ALA A 23 -17.85 17.65 0.13
C ALA A 23 -17.78 18.22 -1.30
N GLU A 24 -16.81 19.08 -1.61
CA GLU A 24 -16.67 19.76 -2.90
C GLU A 24 -15.93 18.95 -3.98
N ASP A 25 -15.20 17.86 -3.67
CA ASP A 25 -14.20 17.29 -4.59
C ASP A 25 -14.71 16.30 -5.65
N ALA A 26 -15.86 15.64 -5.49
CA ALA A 26 -16.41 14.79 -6.57
C ALA A 26 -17.00 15.62 -7.74
N ASP A 27 -17.33 16.89 -7.45
CA ASP A 27 -18.00 17.78 -8.37
C ASP A 27 -17.03 18.76 -9.02
N VAL A 28 -15.81 18.92 -8.48
CA VAL A 28 -14.82 19.90 -8.93
C VAL A 28 -13.61 19.19 -9.53
N TYR A 29 -13.32 19.48 -10.79
CA TYR A 29 -12.05 19.12 -11.41
C TYR A 29 -11.03 20.21 -11.10
N ARG A 30 -9.82 19.79 -10.70
CA ARG A 30 -8.69 20.67 -10.40
C ARG A 30 -7.45 20.18 -11.14
N ASN A 31 -6.80 21.07 -11.89
CA ASN A 31 -5.52 20.79 -12.53
C ASN A 31 -4.52 21.87 -12.15
N GLU A 32 -3.55 21.51 -11.31
CA GLU A 32 -2.54 22.44 -10.79
C GLU A 32 -1.40 22.70 -11.76
N ASP A 33 -1.12 21.75 -12.67
CA ASP A 33 -0.07 21.88 -13.68
C ASP A 33 -0.42 22.94 -14.73
N VAL A 34 -1.70 23.01 -15.10
CA VAL A 34 -2.23 23.99 -16.07
C VAL A 34 -2.92 25.18 -15.37
N GLY A 35 -3.16 25.06 -14.06
CA GLY A 35 -3.64 26.12 -13.19
C GLY A 35 -5.10 26.52 -13.37
N PHE A 36 -6.03 25.57 -13.32
CA PHE A 36 -7.46 25.88 -13.23
C PHE A 36 -8.25 24.87 -12.41
N ARG A 37 -9.45 25.28 -11.99
CA ARG A 37 -10.49 24.39 -11.47
C ARG A 37 -11.85 24.74 -12.10
N ILE A 38 -12.73 23.75 -12.21
CA ILE A 38 -14.11 23.90 -12.68
C ILE A 38 -15.02 22.88 -12.00
N ARG A 39 -16.25 23.26 -11.67
CA ARG A 39 -17.30 22.38 -11.14
C ARG A 39 -18.18 21.84 -12.26
N ARG A 40 -18.60 20.57 -12.15
CA ARG A 40 -19.60 19.97 -13.04
C ARG A 40 -20.94 20.71 -12.93
N PRO A 41 -21.75 20.78 -14.00
CA PRO A 41 -22.99 21.60 -14.01
C PRO A 41 -24.06 21.20 -12.97
N GLY A 42 -24.08 19.95 -12.52
CA GLY A 42 -25.00 19.44 -11.48
C GLY A 42 -24.94 17.92 -11.31
N ASP A 43 -25.81 17.36 -10.45
CA ASP A 43 -25.80 15.93 -10.09
C ASP A 43 -26.11 14.96 -11.24
N GLY A 44 -26.79 15.46 -12.28
CA GLY A 44 -27.06 14.72 -13.52
C GLY A 44 -25.86 14.60 -14.48
N TRP A 45 -24.70 15.14 -14.10
CA TRP A 45 -23.51 15.21 -14.95
C TRP A 45 -22.38 14.31 -14.44
N GLU A 46 -21.64 13.75 -15.37
CA GLU A 46 -20.37 13.07 -15.14
C GLU A 46 -19.24 13.93 -15.68
N MET A 47 -18.02 13.73 -15.16
CA MET A 47 -16.87 14.52 -15.53
C MET A 47 -15.61 13.65 -15.56
N ALA A 48 -14.82 13.74 -16.63
CA ALA A 48 -13.57 13.00 -16.77
C ALA A 48 -12.57 13.74 -17.69
N VAL A 49 -11.29 13.42 -17.54
CA VAL A 49 -10.24 13.88 -18.46
C VAL A 49 -10.40 13.12 -19.77
N GLY A 50 -10.65 13.83 -20.87
CA GLY A 50 -10.79 13.24 -22.20
C GLY A 50 -9.44 13.02 -22.88
N THR A 51 -9.43 12.24 -23.97
CA THR A 51 -8.28 12.22 -24.88
C THR A 51 -8.13 13.63 -25.49
N PRO A 52 -6.92 14.22 -25.49
CA PRO A 52 -6.72 15.54 -26.08
C PRO A 52 -7.16 15.56 -27.54
N TYR A 53 -7.97 16.55 -27.92
CA TYR A 53 -8.28 16.82 -29.33
C TYR A 53 -7.01 17.30 -30.05
N PRO A 54 -6.88 17.06 -31.38
CA PRO A 54 -5.74 17.54 -32.16
C PRO A 54 -5.48 19.04 -31.93
N GLY A 55 -4.26 19.39 -31.49
CA GLY A 55 -3.88 20.77 -31.16
C GLY A 55 -4.22 21.23 -29.74
N THR A 56 -4.72 20.36 -28.86
CA THR A 56 -4.93 20.64 -27.43
C THR A 56 -3.93 19.85 -26.58
N THR A 57 -3.43 20.46 -25.51
CA THR A 57 -2.58 19.82 -24.50
C THR A 57 -3.40 19.16 -23.40
N LEU A 58 -4.61 19.65 -23.14
CA LEU A 58 -5.55 19.05 -22.20
C LEU A 58 -7.00 19.22 -22.67
N THR A 59 -7.81 18.18 -22.46
CA THR A 59 -9.27 18.23 -22.64
C THR A 59 -9.95 17.72 -21.36
N GLN A 60 -10.71 18.57 -20.69
CA GLN A 60 -11.54 18.18 -19.55
C GLN A 60 -13.01 18.27 -19.96
N LYS A 61 -13.76 17.17 -19.87
CA LYS A 61 -15.16 17.12 -20.31
C LYS A 61 -16.10 16.72 -19.19
N ALA A 62 -17.20 17.45 -19.06
CA ALA A 62 -18.40 17.04 -18.34
C ALA A 62 -19.54 16.76 -19.32
N TRP A 63 -20.29 15.69 -19.12
CA TRP A 63 -21.43 15.30 -19.97
C TRP A 63 -22.62 14.85 -19.12
N ARG A 64 -23.83 14.98 -19.66
CA ARG A 64 -25.03 14.52 -18.96
C ARG A 64 -25.18 13.01 -19.04
N LYS A 65 -25.55 12.38 -17.92
CA LYS A 65 -25.82 10.92 -17.85
C LYS A 65 -26.91 10.54 -18.83
N GLY A 66 -26.66 9.49 -19.63
CA GLY A 66 -27.60 8.95 -20.61
C GLY A 66 -27.69 9.71 -21.94
N ALA A 67 -26.97 10.83 -22.13
CA ALA A 67 -27.08 11.68 -23.32
C ALA A 67 -25.99 11.42 -24.40
N ALA A 68 -25.41 10.21 -24.46
CA ALA A 68 -24.37 9.83 -25.44
C ALA A 68 -23.22 10.85 -25.66
N SER A 69 -22.89 11.67 -24.66
CA SER A 69 -21.92 12.78 -24.73
C SER A 69 -22.27 13.98 -25.62
N GLU A 70 -23.53 14.09 -26.06
CA GLU A 70 -24.08 15.17 -26.89
C GLU A 70 -24.32 16.47 -26.10
N GLU A 71 -24.77 16.36 -24.85
CA GLU A 71 -24.93 17.47 -23.89
C GLU A 71 -23.65 17.57 -23.05
N SER A 72 -22.82 18.60 -23.26
CA SER A 72 -21.49 18.68 -22.66
C SER A 72 -21.00 20.11 -22.30
N VAL A 73 -20.15 20.18 -21.27
CA VAL A 73 -19.26 21.31 -20.98
C VAL A 73 -17.83 20.81 -21.09
N THR A 74 -17.02 21.43 -21.94
CA THR A 74 -15.65 21.00 -22.19
C THR A 74 -14.68 22.15 -22.02
N VAL A 75 -13.59 21.94 -21.28
CA VAL A 75 -12.45 22.85 -21.22
C VAL A 75 -11.36 22.29 -22.11
N PHE A 76 -11.03 23.01 -23.18
CA PHE A 76 -9.85 22.76 -23.99
C PHE A 76 -8.74 23.68 -23.54
N VAL A 77 -7.53 23.12 -23.43
CA VAL A 77 -6.31 23.89 -23.18
C VAL A 77 -5.36 23.67 -24.34
N THR A 78 -4.81 24.76 -24.87
CA THR A 78 -3.80 24.76 -25.92
C THR A 78 -2.65 25.68 -25.56
N ASP A 79 -1.41 25.20 -25.70
CA ASP A 79 -0.21 26.00 -25.55
C ASP A 79 -0.05 26.89 -26.80
N VAL A 80 0.13 28.20 -26.62
CA VAL A 80 0.32 29.15 -27.72
C VAL A 80 1.70 29.78 -27.67
N LYS A 81 2.48 29.60 -28.76
CA LYS A 81 3.85 30.12 -28.89
C LYS A 81 3.92 31.62 -29.18
N GLU A 82 2.83 32.21 -29.68
CA GLU A 82 2.70 33.64 -29.97
C GLU A 82 1.52 34.19 -29.17
N ALA A 83 1.75 35.29 -28.45
CA ALA A 83 0.75 35.91 -27.56
C ALA A 83 -0.41 36.53 -28.36
N ARG A 84 -1.34 35.69 -28.82
CA ARG A 84 -2.68 36.12 -29.24
C ARG A 84 -3.55 36.20 -27.99
N ASP A 85 -4.22 37.33 -27.78
CA ASP A 85 -5.21 37.45 -26.71
C ASP A 85 -6.48 36.64 -27.04
N ALA A 86 -7.37 36.53 -26.05
CA ALA A 86 -8.62 35.79 -26.19
C ALA A 86 -9.54 36.36 -27.29
N GLY A 87 -9.43 37.66 -27.58
CA GLY A 87 -10.18 38.32 -28.66
C GLY A 87 -9.71 37.82 -30.03
N ALA A 88 -8.41 37.87 -30.27
CA ALA A 88 -7.81 37.36 -31.51
C ALA A 88 -8.09 35.85 -31.72
N ALA A 89 -8.13 35.06 -30.65
CA ALA A 89 -8.52 33.65 -30.71
C ALA A 89 -9.99 33.49 -31.13
N CYS A 90 -10.89 34.28 -30.54
CA CYS A 90 -12.30 34.29 -30.89
C CYS A 90 -12.55 34.75 -32.34
N ASP A 91 -11.83 35.77 -32.81
CA ASP A 91 -11.93 36.29 -34.19
C ASP A 91 -11.46 35.25 -35.22
N ALA A 92 -10.36 34.54 -34.92
CA ALA A 92 -9.88 33.45 -35.75
C ALA A 92 -10.89 32.29 -35.82
N ALA A 93 -11.50 31.95 -34.68
CA ALA A 93 -12.55 30.93 -34.63
C ALA A 93 -13.80 31.36 -35.39
N GLU A 94 -14.23 32.62 -35.28
CA GLU A 94 -15.36 33.16 -36.03
C GLU A 94 -15.10 33.09 -37.55
N THR A 95 -13.91 33.49 -37.99
CA THR A 95 -13.49 33.41 -39.40
C THR A 95 -13.56 31.97 -39.89
N ALA A 96 -13.02 31.02 -39.13
CA ALA A 96 -13.07 29.59 -39.46
C ALA A 96 -14.50 29.05 -39.52
N ARG A 97 -15.38 29.45 -38.58
CA ARG A 97 -16.79 29.00 -38.56
C ARG A 97 -17.59 29.60 -39.71
N ARG A 98 -17.32 30.84 -40.12
CA ARG A 98 -17.97 31.47 -41.29
C ARG A 98 -17.61 30.79 -42.61
N ALA A 99 -16.42 30.18 -42.68
CA ALA A 99 -15.97 29.42 -43.84
C ALA A 99 -16.46 27.96 -43.84
N ASP A 100 -16.97 27.45 -42.71
CA ASP A 100 -17.43 26.07 -42.57
C ASP A 100 -18.91 25.95 -43.02
N PRO A 101 -19.22 25.22 -44.11
CA PRO A 101 -20.58 25.10 -44.61
C PRO A 101 -21.54 24.38 -43.65
N LYS A 102 -21.01 23.68 -42.62
CA LYS A 102 -21.81 23.02 -41.58
C LYS A 102 -22.16 23.96 -40.43
N SER A 103 -21.61 25.18 -40.40
CA SER A 103 -21.85 26.15 -39.35
C SER A 103 -22.87 27.20 -39.78
N SER A 104 -23.82 27.51 -38.90
CA SER A 104 -24.83 28.54 -39.12
C SER A 104 -25.14 29.31 -37.83
N ARG A 105 -25.99 30.35 -37.91
CA ARG A 105 -26.44 31.17 -36.76
C ARG A 105 -25.32 31.66 -35.83
N ILE A 106 -24.21 32.09 -36.43
CA ILE A 106 -23.03 32.57 -35.72
C ILE A 106 -23.34 33.89 -35.02
N ARG A 107 -23.11 33.93 -33.71
CA ARG A 107 -23.36 35.05 -32.79
C ARG A 107 -22.16 35.24 -31.88
N ARG A 108 -21.94 36.47 -31.43
CA ARG A 108 -20.85 36.82 -30.53
C ARG A 108 -21.34 37.63 -29.34
N GLY A 109 -20.53 37.63 -28.29
CA GLY A 109 -20.68 38.53 -27.16
C GLY A 109 -19.54 38.38 -26.18
N THR A 110 -19.72 38.91 -24.97
CA THR A 110 -18.76 38.79 -23.88
C THR A 110 -19.44 38.26 -22.62
N ARG A 111 -18.66 37.66 -21.72
CA ARG A 111 -19.09 37.20 -20.39
C ARG A 111 -17.91 37.28 -19.43
N GLU A 112 -18.15 37.69 -18.19
CA GLU A 112 -17.16 37.55 -17.12
C GLU A 112 -16.99 36.08 -16.73
N VAL A 113 -15.76 35.57 -16.81
CA VAL A 113 -15.41 34.20 -16.40
C VAL A 113 -14.06 34.27 -15.67
N ALA A 114 -13.95 33.67 -14.47
CA ALA A 114 -12.74 33.74 -13.63
C ALA A 114 -12.19 35.17 -13.38
N GLY A 115 -13.07 36.18 -13.34
CA GLY A 115 -12.69 37.58 -13.14
C GLY A 115 -12.04 38.25 -14.35
N VAL A 116 -12.18 37.67 -15.55
CA VAL A 116 -11.77 38.29 -16.82
C VAL A 116 -12.94 38.33 -17.81
N THR A 117 -13.00 39.39 -18.61
CA THR A 117 -13.98 39.52 -19.70
C THR A 117 -13.62 38.56 -20.84
N ALA A 118 -14.32 37.43 -20.93
CA ALA A 118 -14.12 36.41 -21.95
C ALA A 118 -15.01 36.68 -23.17
N PRO A 119 -14.44 36.90 -24.38
CA PRO A 119 -15.24 36.89 -25.61
C PRO A 119 -15.78 35.48 -25.84
N TRP A 120 -17.01 35.39 -26.36
CA TRP A 120 -17.61 34.13 -26.71
C TRP A 120 -18.22 34.14 -28.10
N LEU A 121 -18.22 32.96 -28.72
CA LEU A 121 -18.80 32.66 -30.02
C LEU A 121 -19.83 31.55 -29.86
N ALA A 122 -21.06 31.80 -30.31
CA ALA A 122 -22.12 30.79 -30.37
C ALA A 122 -22.51 30.52 -31.82
N PHE A 123 -22.69 29.26 -32.19
CA PHE A 123 -23.07 28.88 -33.55
C PHE A 123 -23.79 27.53 -33.53
N ASP A 124 -24.62 27.30 -34.55
CA ASP A 124 -25.21 26.00 -34.82
C ASP A 124 -24.25 25.21 -35.73
N TYR A 125 -24.11 23.91 -35.50
CA TYR A 125 -23.22 23.01 -36.24
C TYR A 125 -23.94 21.71 -36.63
N GLU A 126 -23.89 21.36 -37.90
CA GLU A 126 -24.49 20.12 -38.42
C GLU A 126 -23.52 18.94 -38.36
N SER A 127 -23.90 17.89 -37.63
CA SER A 127 -23.14 16.65 -37.54
C SER A 127 -24.06 15.45 -37.38
N GLY A 128 -23.85 14.39 -38.16
CA GLY A 128 -24.61 13.14 -38.04
C GLY A 128 -26.13 13.29 -38.22
N GLY A 129 -26.59 14.30 -38.97
CA GLY A 129 -28.02 14.59 -39.15
C GLY A 129 -28.68 15.36 -38.01
N VAL A 130 -27.91 15.78 -37.00
CA VAL A 130 -28.37 16.59 -35.86
C VAL A 130 -27.72 17.96 -35.91
N THR A 131 -28.52 19.00 -35.67
CA THR A 131 -28.01 20.37 -35.48
C THR A 131 -27.72 20.60 -34.00
N TYR A 132 -26.46 20.87 -33.68
CA TYR A 132 -26.00 21.19 -32.33
C TYR A 132 -25.82 22.70 -32.18
N THR A 133 -26.22 23.28 -31.07
CA THR A 133 -25.79 24.63 -30.71
C THR A 133 -24.55 24.52 -29.83
N LEU A 134 -23.48 25.21 -30.21
CA LEU A 134 -22.25 25.32 -29.44
C LEU A 134 -22.07 26.76 -28.99
N ARG A 135 -21.54 26.96 -27.78
CA ARG A 135 -21.06 28.26 -27.27
C ARG A 135 -19.68 28.09 -26.67
N GLN A 136 -18.70 28.77 -27.25
CA GLN A 136 -17.29 28.72 -26.85
C GLN A 136 -16.89 30.05 -26.22
N HIS A 137 -16.36 30.01 -24.99
CA HIS A 137 -15.79 31.14 -24.29
C HIS A 137 -14.27 31.04 -24.32
N TYR A 138 -13.59 32.12 -24.72
CA TYR A 138 -12.15 32.16 -24.91
C TYR A 138 -11.48 32.91 -23.77
N LEU A 139 -10.46 32.31 -23.17
CA LEU A 139 -9.62 32.95 -22.15
C LEU A 139 -8.15 32.68 -22.45
N THR A 140 -7.28 33.56 -21.97
CA THR A 140 -5.82 33.42 -22.10
C THR A 140 -5.16 33.69 -20.76
N ARG A 141 -4.23 32.83 -20.35
CA ARG A 141 -3.38 33.03 -19.17
C ARG A 141 -2.08 32.25 -19.32
N ASN A 142 -0.94 32.84 -18.97
CA ASN A 142 0.37 32.19 -18.94
C ASN A 142 0.69 31.36 -20.21
N GLU A 143 0.65 32.00 -21.39
CA GLU A 143 0.93 31.35 -22.69
C GLU A 143 0.02 30.16 -23.06
N SER A 144 -1.12 30.03 -22.37
CA SER A 144 -2.14 29.01 -22.65
C SER A 144 -3.48 29.66 -23.03
N HIS A 145 -4.15 29.06 -24.00
CA HIS A 145 -5.54 29.37 -24.37
C HIS A 145 -6.48 28.36 -23.73
N PHE A 146 -7.54 28.86 -23.12
CA PHE A 146 -8.61 28.07 -22.53
C PHE A 146 -9.88 28.32 -23.34
N ILE A 147 -10.49 27.25 -23.86
CA ILE A 147 -11.78 27.32 -24.55
C ILE A 147 -12.79 26.53 -23.73
N LEU A 148 -13.75 27.23 -23.13
CA LEU A 148 -14.85 26.62 -22.38
C LEU A 148 -16.03 26.50 -23.35
N GLN A 149 -16.31 25.29 -23.78
CA GLN A 149 -17.34 24.98 -24.75
C GLN A 149 -18.55 24.32 -24.09
N CYS A 150 -19.71 24.93 -24.25
CA CYS A 150 -21.00 24.30 -23.96
C CYS A 150 -21.59 23.80 -25.28
N ALA A 151 -22.10 22.56 -25.32
CA ALA A 151 -22.69 21.96 -26.51
C ALA A 151 -23.92 21.13 -26.16
N ALA A 152 -24.96 21.21 -26.98
CA ALA A 152 -26.16 20.39 -26.91
C ALA A 152 -26.90 20.39 -28.26
N PRO A 153 -27.80 19.43 -28.53
CA PRO A 153 -28.75 19.55 -29.64
C PRO A 153 -29.49 20.88 -29.59
N ALA A 154 -29.68 21.56 -30.72
CA ALA A 154 -30.19 22.93 -30.78
C ALA A 154 -31.52 23.16 -30.02
N PRO A 155 -32.50 22.23 -30.05
CA PRO A 155 -33.73 22.38 -29.26
C PRO A 155 -33.52 22.31 -27.74
N ARG A 156 -32.47 21.60 -27.30
CA ARG A 156 -32.16 21.32 -25.89
C ARG A 156 -31.27 22.38 -25.26
N PHE A 157 -30.51 23.12 -26.06
CA PHE A 157 -29.56 24.12 -25.57
C PHE A 157 -30.20 25.18 -24.64
N PRO A 158 -31.38 25.77 -24.94
CA PRO A 158 -32.01 26.74 -24.06
C PRO A 158 -32.35 26.20 -22.66
N GLU A 159 -32.72 24.92 -22.57
CA GLU A 159 -33.06 24.25 -21.30
C GLU A 159 -31.84 24.09 -20.39
N LEU A 160 -30.65 24.05 -20.98
CA LEU A 160 -29.37 23.79 -20.30
C LEU A 160 -28.60 25.07 -19.98
N GLU A 161 -29.04 26.25 -20.42
CA GLU A 161 -28.29 27.50 -20.24
C GLU A 161 -27.97 27.81 -18.78
N LYS A 162 -28.88 27.48 -17.86
CA LYS A 162 -28.68 27.67 -16.42
C LYS A 162 -27.57 26.77 -15.88
N GLU A 163 -27.56 25.50 -16.26
CA GLU A 163 -26.57 24.51 -15.82
C GLU A 163 -25.19 24.84 -16.43
N PHE A 164 -25.16 25.17 -17.73
CA PHE A 164 -23.96 25.69 -18.39
C PHE A 164 -23.43 26.95 -17.73
N GLY A 165 -24.31 27.87 -17.35
CA GLY A 165 -23.94 29.08 -16.62
C GLY A 165 -23.23 28.77 -15.30
N ALA A 166 -23.80 27.87 -14.49
CA ALA A 166 -23.22 27.48 -13.21
C ALA A 166 -21.81 26.86 -13.35
N ALA A 167 -21.59 26.02 -14.37
CA ALA A 167 -20.27 25.46 -14.63
C ALA A 167 -19.25 26.53 -15.04
N LEU A 168 -19.64 27.45 -15.93
CA LEU A 168 -18.77 28.57 -16.35
C LEU A 168 -18.43 29.50 -15.17
N ASP A 169 -19.40 29.81 -14.30
CA ASP A 169 -19.18 30.66 -13.12
C ASP A 169 -18.28 30.00 -12.07
N SER A 170 -18.20 28.68 -12.08
CA SER A 170 -17.31 27.91 -11.19
C SER A 170 -15.86 27.82 -11.69
N PHE A 171 -15.60 28.23 -12.92
CA PHE A 171 -14.26 28.20 -13.50
C PHE A 171 -13.38 29.25 -12.82
N VAL A 172 -12.24 28.82 -12.27
CA VAL A 172 -11.28 29.69 -11.59
C VAL A 172 -9.87 29.31 -11.99
N PHE A 173 -9.05 30.30 -12.32
CA PHE A 173 -7.62 30.11 -12.48
C PHE A 173 -6.93 29.90 -11.14
N LEU A 174 -6.08 28.89 -11.06
CA LEU A 174 -5.19 28.63 -9.93
C LEU A 174 -3.83 29.29 -10.20
N PRO A 175 -3.04 29.54 -9.15
CA PRO A 175 -1.63 29.89 -9.32
C PRO A 175 -0.94 28.76 -10.09
N VAL A 176 -0.45 29.05 -11.30
CA VAL A 176 0.43 28.14 -12.05
C VAL A 176 1.83 28.28 -11.44
N PRO A 177 2.54 27.19 -11.13
CA PRO A 177 3.96 27.27 -10.78
C PRO A 177 4.71 28.04 -11.89
N ASP A 178 5.60 28.96 -11.53
CA ASP A 178 6.48 29.60 -12.53
C ASP A 178 7.25 28.53 -13.32
N ALA A 179 7.61 28.82 -14.57
CA ALA A 179 8.37 27.93 -15.44
C ALA A 179 9.65 27.40 -14.77
N ALA A 180 10.27 28.18 -13.88
CA ALA A 180 11.40 27.73 -13.06
C ALA A 180 11.01 26.59 -12.10
N GLU A 181 9.87 26.69 -11.42
CA GLU A 181 9.35 25.67 -10.51
C GLU A 181 8.90 24.41 -11.26
N THR A 182 8.26 24.57 -12.42
CA THR A 182 7.92 23.43 -13.30
C THR A 182 9.18 22.69 -13.75
N ARG A 183 10.23 23.41 -14.17
CA ARG A 183 11.54 22.81 -14.51
C ARG A 183 12.18 22.14 -13.30
N ARG A 184 12.12 22.75 -12.11
CA ARG A 184 12.63 22.18 -10.84
C ARG A 184 11.95 20.85 -10.54
N ARG A 185 10.62 20.79 -10.60
CA ARG A 185 9.84 19.56 -10.37
C ARG A 185 10.14 18.48 -11.40
N ALA A 186 10.26 18.84 -12.67
CA ALA A 186 10.62 17.91 -13.73
C ALA A 186 12.02 17.30 -13.52
N LEU A 187 12.99 18.13 -13.11
CA LEU A 187 14.33 17.66 -12.77
C LEU A 187 14.32 16.70 -11.58
N LEU A 188 13.62 17.04 -10.49
CA LEU A 188 13.50 16.18 -9.32
C LEU A 188 12.86 14.83 -9.68
N ARG A 189 11.83 14.81 -10.54
CA ARG A 189 11.25 13.55 -11.04
C ARG A 189 12.26 12.73 -11.83
N ALA A 190 12.98 13.35 -12.76
CA ALA A 190 14.00 12.66 -13.56
C ALA A 190 15.13 12.08 -12.68
N LEU A 191 15.55 12.79 -11.62
CA LEU A 191 16.53 12.31 -10.66
C LEU A 191 15.98 11.16 -9.81
N ALA A 192 14.74 11.25 -9.35
CA ALA A 192 14.09 10.16 -8.60
C ALA A 192 14.03 8.86 -9.44
N ASP A 193 13.80 8.98 -10.74
CA ASP A 193 13.75 7.85 -11.68
C ASP A 193 15.12 7.20 -11.92
N ARG A 194 16.22 7.85 -11.54
CA ARG A 194 17.57 7.25 -11.53
C ARG A 194 17.82 6.31 -10.35
N CYS A 195 16.96 6.30 -9.32
CA CYS A 195 17.11 5.34 -8.22
C CYS A 195 17.15 3.90 -8.75
N GLY A 196 18.09 3.09 -8.26
CA GLY A 196 18.29 1.72 -8.75
C GLY A 196 18.92 1.59 -10.13
N SER A 197 19.34 2.68 -10.79
CA SER A 197 20.00 2.61 -12.12
C SER A 197 21.40 1.98 -12.10
N GLU A 198 22.03 1.88 -10.93
CA GLU A 198 23.31 1.19 -10.73
C GLU A 198 23.18 -0.35 -10.77
N VAL A 199 21.96 -0.87 -10.64
CA VAL A 199 21.69 -2.30 -10.85
C VAL A 199 21.72 -2.59 -12.35
N ARG A 200 22.42 -3.67 -12.74
CA ARG A 200 22.55 -4.12 -14.13
C ARG A 200 21.27 -4.84 -14.58
N TRP A 201 20.17 -4.10 -14.73
CA TRP A 201 18.87 -4.64 -15.15
C TRP A 201 18.94 -5.28 -16.53
N ALA A 202 18.38 -6.49 -16.67
CA ALA A 202 18.13 -7.08 -17.97
C ALA A 202 16.97 -6.34 -18.67
N PRO A 203 17.08 -6.02 -19.98
CA PRO A 203 16.06 -5.25 -20.71
C PRO A 203 14.77 -6.05 -20.95
N GLY A 204 14.80 -7.37 -20.73
CA GLY A 204 13.65 -8.25 -20.91
C GLY A 204 13.96 -9.67 -20.43
N TRP A 205 12.91 -10.47 -20.26
CA TRP A 205 13.04 -11.85 -19.77
C TRP A 205 13.99 -12.73 -20.62
N PRO A 206 13.95 -12.70 -21.98
CA PRO A 206 14.90 -13.48 -22.77
C PRO A 206 16.37 -13.10 -22.52
N ALA A 207 16.66 -11.81 -22.33
CA ALA A 207 18.00 -11.33 -22.02
C ALA A 207 18.43 -11.75 -20.60
N ALA A 208 17.49 -11.72 -19.63
CA ALA A 208 17.73 -12.21 -18.28
C ALA A 208 18.10 -13.70 -18.29
N VAL A 209 17.33 -14.52 -19.01
CA VAL A 209 17.57 -15.97 -19.16
C VAL A 209 18.91 -16.25 -19.83
N ALA A 210 19.23 -15.57 -20.94
CA ALA A 210 20.49 -15.75 -21.64
C ALA A 210 21.69 -15.43 -20.73
N ARG A 211 21.62 -14.32 -19.98
CA ARG A 211 22.66 -13.92 -19.04
C ARG A 211 22.77 -14.88 -17.85
N ALA A 212 21.63 -15.32 -17.30
CA ALA A 212 21.60 -16.27 -16.19
C ALA A 212 22.25 -17.61 -16.54
N LYS A 213 22.02 -18.10 -17.77
CA LYS A 213 22.69 -19.30 -18.29
C LYS A 213 24.19 -19.09 -18.50
N ALA A 214 24.58 -17.95 -19.07
CA ALA A 214 25.98 -17.65 -19.36
C ALA A 214 26.82 -17.44 -18.09
N GLU A 215 26.24 -16.82 -17.06
CA GLU A 215 26.92 -16.49 -15.81
C GLU A 215 26.70 -17.54 -14.71
N ASP A 216 25.88 -18.57 -14.96
CA ASP A 216 25.41 -19.55 -13.98
C ASP A 216 24.81 -18.91 -12.71
N ARG A 217 23.95 -17.91 -12.90
CA ARG A 217 23.34 -17.11 -11.80
C ARG A 217 21.83 -17.25 -11.78
N LEU A 218 21.26 -17.11 -10.58
CA LEU A 218 19.81 -16.94 -10.42
C LEU A 218 19.37 -15.56 -10.92
N ILE A 219 18.10 -15.46 -11.28
CA ILE A 219 17.46 -14.20 -11.67
C ILE A 219 16.67 -13.68 -10.46
N VAL A 220 16.92 -12.43 -10.06
CA VAL A 220 16.08 -11.70 -9.11
C VAL A 220 15.04 -10.93 -9.90
N VAL A 221 13.78 -11.38 -9.81
CA VAL A 221 12.61 -10.79 -10.46
C VAL A 221 11.92 -9.87 -9.46
N VAL A 222 11.90 -8.57 -9.76
CA VAL A 222 11.23 -7.55 -8.95
C VAL A 222 9.88 -7.23 -9.56
N ILE A 223 8.83 -7.29 -8.73
CA ILE A 223 7.44 -7.13 -9.13
C ILE A 223 6.80 -6.05 -8.28
N GLU A 224 6.23 -5.03 -8.94
CA GLU A 224 5.46 -3.96 -8.31
C GLU A 224 4.26 -3.63 -9.20
N GLN A 225 3.14 -4.31 -8.99
CA GLN A 225 1.97 -4.24 -9.85
C GLN A 225 0.72 -3.80 -9.07
N TYR A 226 0.28 -2.57 -9.30
CA TYR A 226 -0.90 -2.00 -8.66
C TYR A 226 -1.89 -1.49 -9.71
N ARG A 227 -2.50 -2.42 -10.45
CA ARG A 227 -3.41 -2.11 -11.57
C ARG A 227 -4.53 -1.16 -11.15
N GLY A 228 -4.75 -0.13 -11.95
CA GLY A 228 -5.76 0.91 -11.69
C GLY A 228 -5.35 1.94 -10.64
N LEU A 229 -4.20 1.76 -9.97
CA LEU A 229 -3.70 2.66 -8.94
C LEU A 229 -2.44 3.38 -9.43
N LYS A 230 -2.40 4.69 -9.21
CA LYS A 230 -1.17 5.48 -9.40
C LYS A 230 -0.31 5.34 -8.15
N ILE A 231 0.51 4.29 -8.12
CA ILE A 231 1.45 4.02 -7.02
C ILE A 231 2.87 4.10 -7.57
N ASP A 232 3.68 4.92 -6.93
CA ASP A 232 5.10 5.02 -7.24
C ASP A 232 5.85 3.72 -6.87
N ARG A 233 6.89 3.38 -7.64
CA ARG A 233 7.76 2.24 -7.33
C ARG A 233 8.53 2.47 -6.03
N PHE A 234 8.59 1.46 -5.18
CA PHE A 234 9.28 1.40 -3.88
C PHE A 234 10.65 0.77 -3.99
N ALA A 235 10.77 -0.31 -4.75
CA ALA A 235 11.98 -1.12 -4.74
C ALA A 235 13.19 -0.31 -5.20
N THR A 236 13.04 0.53 -6.23
CA THR A 236 14.13 1.36 -6.74
C THR A 236 14.61 2.42 -5.75
N PRO A 237 13.77 3.29 -5.18
CA PRO A 237 14.25 4.29 -4.23
C PRO A 237 14.61 3.70 -2.87
N ALA A 238 14.04 2.57 -2.43
CA ALA A 238 14.36 1.96 -1.14
C ALA A 238 15.47 0.91 -1.24
N LEU A 239 15.14 -0.28 -1.76
CA LEU A 239 16.01 -1.44 -1.77
C LEU A 239 17.25 -1.23 -2.66
N PHE A 240 17.07 -0.74 -3.87
CA PHE A 240 18.15 -0.61 -4.87
C PHE A 240 18.91 0.72 -4.82
N THR A 241 18.79 1.46 -3.72
CA THR A 241 19.72 2.56 -3.38
C THR A 241 20.78 2.10 -2.37
N ASP A 242 20.53 1.01 -1.65
CA ASP A 242 21.45 0.46 -0.66
C ASP A 242 22.71 -0.12 -1.36
N PRO A 243 23.92 0.37 -1.05
CA PRO A 243 25.14 -0.01 -1.76
C PRO A 243 25.48 -1.50 -1.62
N ASP A 244 25.20 -2.11 -0.48
CA ASP A 244 25.49 -3.53 -0.26
C ASP A 244 24.56 -4.41 -1.08
N VAL A 245 23.27 -4.04 -1.15
CA VAL A 245 22.28 -4.73 -1.97
C VAL A 245 22.61 -4.62 -3.45
N VAL A 246 22.94 -3.41 -3.93
CA VAL A 246 23.31 -3.18 -5.33
C VAL A 246 24.54 -4.02 -5.70
N ALA A 247 25.56 -4.06 -4.84
CA ALA A 247 26.75 -4.88 -5.05
C ALA A 247 26.39 -6.38 -5.09
N LEU A 248 25.67 -6.88 -4.09
CA LEU A 248 25.26 -8.28 -4.01
C LEU A 248 24.48 -8.70 -5.27
N VAL A 249 23.52 -7.89 -5.68
CA VAL A 249 22.69 -8.17 -6.87
C VAL A 249 23.52 -8.19 -8.13
N ASN A 250 24.40 -7.22 -8.35
CA ASN A 250 25.24 -7.16 -9.54
C ASN A 250 26.29 -8.29 -9.61
N GLU A 251 26.77 -8.77 -8.46
CA GLU A 251 27.83 -9.80 -8.39
C GLU A 251 27.30 -11.23 -8.35
N ARG A 252 26.07 -11.46 -7.88
CA ARG A 252 25.55 -12.82 -7.65
C ARG A 252 24.26 -13.15 -8.38
N PHE A 253 23.60 -12.15 -8.97
CA PHE A 253 22.29 -12.32 -9.59
C PHE A 253 22.18 -11.61 -10.94
N VAL A 254 21.20 -12.06 -11.72
CA VAL A 254 20.69 -11.33 -12.88
C VAL A 254 19.44 -10.57 -12.42
N ALA A 255 19.48 -9.24 -12.39
CA ALA A 255 18.31 -8.46 -12.01
C ALA A 255 17.33 -8.28 -13.18
N PHE A 256 16.03 -8.44 -12.94
CA PHE A 256 14.96 -8.21 -13.92
C PHE A 256 13.75 -7.53 -13.25
N GLN A 257 13.22 -6.46 -13.86
CA GLN A 257 11.96 -5.84 -13.43
C GLN A 257 10.82 -6.37 -14.30
N TRP A 258 9.84 -7.01 -13.68
CA TRP A 258 8.65 -7.48 -14.38
C TRP A 258 7.57 -6.40 -14.43
N ASN A 259 6.83 -6.37 -15.55
CA ASN A 259 5.58 -5.64 -15.69
C ASN A 259 4.64 -6.44 -16.61
N ASP A 260 3.38 -6.02 -16.68
CA ASP A 260 2.32 -6.70 -17.45
C ASP A 260 2.51 -6.71 -18.98
N ARG A 261 3.47 -5.93 -19.51
CA ARG A 261 3.86 -5.97 -20.93
C ARG A 261 4.97 -6.99 -21.19
N CYS A 262 5.60 -7.52 -20.14
CA CYS A 262 6.57 -8.58 -20.23
C CYS A 262 5.88 -9.94 -20.12
N GLY A 263 6.23 -10.89 -20.98
CA GLY A 263 5.81 -12.29 -20.82
C GLY A 263 6.15 -12.80 -19.42
N ALA A 264 5.24 -13.55 -18.80
CA ALA A 264 5.43 -14.07 -17.45
C ALA A 264 6.67 -14.99 -17.40
N PRO A 265 7.58 -14.82 -16.43
CA PRO A 265 8.89 -15.47 -16.41
C PRO A 265 8.89 -16.90 -15.86
N PHE A 266 7.81 -17.68 -15.98
CA PHE A 266 7.72 -18.99 -15.30
C PHE A 266 7.45 -20.16 -16.23
N GLU A 267 8.10 -21.28 -15.91
CA GLU A 267 7.89 -22.58 -16.56
C GLU A 267 6.48 -23.12 -16.30
N ASP A 268 5.95 -22.89 -15.09
CA ASP A 268 4.59 -23.26 -14.72
C ASP A 268 3.79 -22.04 -14.23
N ALA A 269 2.99 -21.48 -15.15
CA ALA A 269 2.09 -20.36 -14.86
C ALA A 269 0.96 -20.73 -13.89
N GLN A 270 0.68 -22.01 -13.64
CA GLN A 270 -0.31 -22.45 -12.65
C GLN A 270 0.25 -22.48 -11.22
N VAL A 271 1.58 -22.54 -11.06
CA VAL A 271 2.22 -22.63 -9.73
C VAL A 271 2.41 -21.26 -9.11
N TYR A 272 3.01 -20.29 -9.81
CA TYR A 272 3.24 -18.94 -9.25
C TYR A 272 2.55 -17.81 -10.05
N GLY A 273 2.00 -18.11 -11.24
CA GLY A 273 1.20 -17.24 -12.10
C GLY A 273 1.34 -15.72 -11.94
N LEU A 274 2.00 -15.04 -12.88
CA LEU A 274 1.82 -13.58 -13.05
C LEU A 274 0.73 -13.32 -14.07
N GLY A 275 -0.51 -13.60 -13.66
CA GLY A 275 -1.71 -13.44 -14.48
C GLY A 275 -2.23 -12.00 -14.52
N PRO A 276 -3.33 -11.74 -15.26
CA PRO A 276 -3.99 -10.44 -15.30
C PRO A 276 -4.49 -9.93 -13.94
N MET A 277 -4.54 -10.80 -12.93
CA MET A 277 -5.04 -10.49 -11.61
C MET A 277 -3.94 -10.16 -10.61
N THR A 278 -2.68 -10.43 -10.94
CA THR A 278 -1.56 -10.20 -10.05
C THR A 278 -1.55 -8.76 -9.54
N PHE A 279 -1.49 -8.64 -8.22
CA PHE A 279 -1.54 -7.37 -7.54
C PHE A 279 -0.64 -7.38 -6.31
N GLY A 280 0.07 -6.27 -6.10
CA GLY A 280 0.97 -6.05 -4.98
C GLY A 280 2.44 -6.01 -5.39
N GLN A 281 3.29 -6.32 -4.44
CA GLN A 281 4.75 -6.29 -4.56
C GLN A 281 5.34 -7.65 -4.20
N GLY A 282 6.47 -8.00 -4.82
CA GLY A 282 7.18 -9.23 -4.52
C GLY A 282 8.57 -9.27 -5.15
N ILE A 283 9.43 -10.11 -4.58
CA ILE A 283 10.75 -10.42 -5.12
C ILE A 283 10.83 -11.93 -5.27
N LEU A 284 11.09 -12.41 -6.48
CA LEU A 284 11.25 -13.83 -6.76
C LEU A 284 12.69 -14.12 -7.14
N PHE A 285 13.20 -15.24 -6.65
CA PHE A 285 14.45 -15.82 -7.08
C PHE A 285 14.11 -16.97 -8.01
N THR A 286 14.54 -16.88 -9.25
CA THR A 286 14.24 -17.89 -10.28
C THR A 286 15.50 -18.42 -10.92
N ASP A 287 15.45 -19.67 -11.38
CA ASP A 287 16.47 -20.16 -12.29
C ASP A 287 16.21 -19.72 -13.74
N ALA A 288 17.13 -20.04 -14.65
CA ALA A 288 17.00 -19.67 -16.05
C ALA A 288 15.91 -20.43 -16.83
N ALA A 289 15.29 -21.46 -16.23
CA ALA A 289 14.09 -22.11 -16.78
C ALA A 289 12.81 -21.36 -16.36
N GLY A 290 12.89 -20.48 -15.36
CA GLY A 290 11.74 -19.78 -14.81
C GLY A 290 11.12 -20.51 -13.62
N ARG A 291 11.82 -21.45 -12.98
CA ARG A 291 11.35 -22.07 -11.74
C ARG A 291 11.65 -21.14 -10.58
N VAL A 292 10.62 -20.82 -9.79
CA VAL A 292 10.78 -20.03 -8.55
C VAL A 292 11.40 -20.92 -7.48
N VAL A 293 12.60 -20.56 -7.01
CA VAL A 293 13.31 -21.29 -5.95
C VAL A 293 13.09 -20.68 -4.56
N ALA A 294 12.78 -19.39 -4.50
CA ALA A 294 12.44 -18.67 -3.28
C ALA A 294 11.71 -17.35 -3.60
N ASP A 295 10.94 -16.84 -2.64
CA ASP A 295 10.27 -15.54 -2.74
C ASP A 295 10.40 -14.72 -1.44
N ALA A 296 10.83 -13.46 -1.58
CA ALA A 296 11.06 -12.56 -0.45
C ALA A 296 9.90 -11.57 -0.31
N VAL A 297 9.54 -11.25 0.95
CA VAL A 297 8.29 -10.54 1.27
C VAL A 297 8.44 -9.04 1.53
N SER A 298 9.67 -8.52 1.52
CA SER A 298 9.94 -7.15 1.92
C SER A 298 11.07 -6.54 1.10
N PHE A 299 10.94 -5.24 0.85
CA PHE A 299 11.98 -4.38 0.26
C PHE A 299 12.90 -3.76 1.32
N ASP A 300 12.85 -4.21 2.58
CA ASP A 300 13.83 -3.82 3.60
C ASP A 300 15.23 -4.34 3.21
N PRO A 301 16.25 -3.47 3.08
CA PRO A 301 17.59 -3.89 2.65
C PRO A 301 18.25 -4.93 3.55
N SER A 302 18.07 -4.83 4.88
CA SER A 302 18.68 -5.76 5.83
C SER A 302 18.06 -7.16 5.74
N TYR A 303 16.74 -7.21 5.57
CA TYR A 303 16.03 -8.46 5.30
C TYR A 303 16.40 -9.05 3.95
N PHE A 304 16.40 -8.25 2.88
CA PHE A 304 16.73 -8.72 1.53
C PHE A 304 18.15 -9.28 1.47
N ASP A 305 19.14 -8.58 2.05
CA ASP A 305 20.52 -9.05 2.09
C ASP A 305 20.64 -10.43 2.74
N GLU A 306 20.03 -10.61 3.91
CA GLU A 306 20.07 -11.87 4.64
C GLU A 306 19.33 -12.99 3.91
N PHE A 307 18.16 -12.68 3.36
CA PHE A 307 17.36 -13.63 2.57
C PHE A 307 18.11 -14.07 1.31
N ALA A 308 18.62 -13.13 0.52
CA ALA A 308 19.32 -13.40 -0.74
C ALA A 308 20.57 -14.25 -0.52
N ARG A 309 21.34 -13.99 0.55
CA ARG A 309 22.47 -14.85 0.94
C ARG A 309 22.01 -16.25 1.32
N GLY A 310 20.93 -16.39 2.09
CA GLY A 310 20.35 -17.70 2.40
C GLY A 310 19.91 -18.49 1.16
N VAL A 311 19.38 -17.82 0.13
CA VAL A 311 19.03 -18.45 -1.15
C VAL A 311 20.29 -18.95 -1.88
N LEU A 312 21.38 -18.19 -1.86
CA LEU A 312 22.65 -18.60 -2.44
C LEU A 312 23.26 -19.80 -1.70
N ASP A 313 23.24 -19.78 -0.36
CA ASP A 313 23.79 -20.84 0.49
C ASP A 313 23.03 -22.17 0.31
N ALA A 314 21.73 -22.11 0.02
CA ALA A 314 20.91 -23.28 -0.23
C ALA A 314 21.13 -23.94 -1.62
N ARG A 315 21.88 -23.28 -2.52
CA ARG A 315 22.05 -23.76 -3.90
C ARG A 315 23.16 -24.83 -4.00
N PRO A 316 22.87 -26.06 -4.48
CA PRO A 316 23.87 -27.10 -4.66
C PRO A 316 24.92 -26.71 -5.72
N GLY A 317 26.20 -26.98 -5.46
CA GLY A 317 27.29 -26.80 -6.44
C GLY A 317 27.69 -25.35 -6.74
N ALA A 318 27.10 -24.37 -6.04
CA ALA A 318 27.36 -22.94 -6.25
C ALA A 318 28.51 -22.40 -5.37
N ALA A 319 29.51 -23.22 -5.06
CA ALA A 319 30.76 -22.72 -4.48
C ALA A 319 31.71 -22.41 -5.65
N PRO A 320 31.92 -21.13 -6.03
CA PRO A 320 32.91 -20.80 -7.04
C PRO A 320 34.30 -20.97 -6.43
N GLU A 321 35.34 -21.02 -7.27
CA GLU A 321 36.65 -20.49 -6.87
C GLU A 321 36.41 -19.04 -6.37
N GLY A 322 36.40 -18.86 -5.05
CA GLY A 322 35.94 -17.62 -4.43
C GLY A 322 36.93 -16.47 -4.62
N PRO A 323 36.48 -15.21 -4.58
CA PRO A 323 37.39 -14.07 -4.57
C PRO A 323 38.36 -14.17 -3.38
N ALA A 324 39.63 -13.85 -3.62
CA ALA A 324 40.70 -14.07 -2.65
C ALA A 324 40.80 -13.01 -1.54
N ASP A 325 40.11 -11.87 -1.69
CA ASP A 325 40.22 -10.72 -0.79
C ASP A 325 38.90 -10.39 -0.07
N ALA A 326 39.02 -9.76 1.11
CA ALA A 326 37.88 -9.45 1.96
C ALA A 326 36.91 -8.43 1.36
N ALA A 327 37.37 -7.46 0.58
CA ALA A 327 36.50 -6.44 -0.02
C ALA A 327 35.59 -7.06 -1.10
N SER A 328 36.14 -7.95 -1.91
CA SER A 328 35.40 -8.70 -2.91
C SER A 328 34.41 -9.69 -2.27
N LEU A 329 34.82 -10.40 -1.20
CA LEU A 329 33.92 -11.27 -0.44
C LEU A 329 32.75 -10.49 0.19
N LEU A 330 32.98 -9.28 0.69
CA LEU A 330 31.91 -8.40 1.15
C LEU A 330 30.94 -8.07 0.01
N ARG A 331 31.42 -7.56 -1.15
CA ARG A 331 30.53 -7.26 -2.29
C ARG A 331 29.73 -8.49 -2.75
N HIS A 332 30.35 -9.68 -2.71
CA HIS A 332 29.71 -10.95 -3.07
C HIS A 332 28.70 -11.47 -2.03
N GLY A 333 28.67 -10.90 -0.81
CA GLY A 333 27.82 -11.38 0.28
C GLY A 333 28.39 -12.57 1.05
N ASP A 334 29.63 -12.99 0.82
CA ASP A 334 30.26 -14.12 1.51
C ASP A 334 30.81 -13.70 2.89
N LEU A 335 29.92 -13.19 3.76
CA LEU A 335 30.30 -12.51 5.01
C LEU A 335 31.10 -13.39 5.95
N ALA A 336 30.79 -14.69 6.03
CA ALA A 336 31.54 -15.63 6.87
C ALA A 336 32.98 -15.84 6.37
N ALA A 337 33.21 -15.80 5.05
CA ALA A 337 34.54 -15.88 4.48
C ALA A 337 35.32 -14.57 4.67
N ALA A 338 34.68 -13.43 4.44
CA ALA A 338 35.26 -12.12 4.74
C ALA A 338 35.69 -12.03 6.22
N ALA A 339 34.86 -12.55 7.12
CA ALA A 339 35.15 -12.57 8.56
C ALA A 339 36.41 -13.36 8.91
N ARG A 340 36.67 -14.50 8.24
CA ARG A 340 37.90 -15.28 8.45
C ARG A 340 39.14 -14.49 8.03
N LEU A 341 39.08 -13.77 6.92
CA LEU A 341 40.19 -12.91 6.49
C LEU A 341 40.38 -11.69 7.41
N LEU A 342 39.30 -11.23 8.04
CA LEU A 342 39.26 -10.04 8.91
C LEU A 342 39.26 -10.39 10.40
N GLU A 343 39.64 -11.60 10.78
CA GLU A 343 39.72 -12.02 12.18
C GLU A 343 40.79 -11.20 12.92
N SER A 344 41.97 -11.06 12.30
CA SER A 344 43.14 -10.35 12.83
C SER A 344 43.64 -9.25 11.87
N PRO A 345 42.87 -8.16 11.65
CA PRO A 345 43.26 -7.05 10.78
C PRO A 345 44.52 -6.34 11.29
N LYS A 346 45.43 -5.99 10.39
CA LYS A 346 46.74 -5.35 10.69
C LYS A 346 46.87 -3.96 10.10
N THR A 347 46.12 -3.68 9.03
CA THR A 347 46.19 -2.42 8.29
C THR A 347 44.93 -1.58 8.52
N ALA A 348 45.06 -0.27 8.32
CA ALA A 348 43.93 0.65 8.35
C ALA A 348 42.80 0.20 7.40
N GLY A 349 43.14 -0.26 6.19
CA GLY A 349 42.17 -0.77 5.21
C GLY A 349 41.42 -2.03 5.68
N GLU A 350 42.11 -3.00 6.29
CA GLU A 350 41.46 -4.19 6.84
C GLU A 350 40.51 -3.85 8.00
N TRP A 351 40.87 -2.89 8.84
CA TRP A 351 39.96 -2.40 9.90
C TRP A 351 38.74 -1.68 9.33
N THR A 352 38.88 -0.90 8.25
CA THR A 352 37.75 -0.32 7.53
C THR A 352 36.83 -1.41 6.95
N LEU A 353 37.40 -2.46 6.34
CA LEU A 353 36.61 -3.61 5.85
C LEU A 353 35.93 -4.37 6.99
N LYS A 354 36.59 -4.51 8.15
CA LYS A 354 36.00 -5.12 9.35
C LYS A 354 34.84 -4.29 9.89
N ALA A 355 34.94 -2.96 9.87
CA ALA A 355 33.82 -2.09 10.21
C ALA A 355 32.63 -2.29 9.27
N ALA A 356 32.87 -2.39 7.95
CA ALA A 356 31.82 -2.67 6.98
C ALA A 356 31.16 -4.05 7.18
N LEU A 357 31.94 -5.09 7.49
CA LEU A 357 31.44 -6.42 7.86
C LEU A 357 30.53 -6.36 9.09
N LEU A 358 31.01 -5.71 10.16
CA LEU A 358 30.26 -5.58 11.41
C LEU A 358 28.99 -4.75 11.24
N ARG A 359 29.01 -3.70 10.41
CA ARG A 359 27.81 -2.93 10.00
C ARG A 359 26.78 -3.84 9.32
N ARG A 360 27.20 -4.70 8.39
CA ARG A 360 26.28 -5.64 7.71
C ARG A 360 25.73 -6.73 8.63
N TRP A 361 26.48 -7.10 9.66
CA TRP A 361 25.99 -7.93 10.77
C TRP A 361 25.22 -7.16 11.84
N ARG A 362 24.97 -5.86 11.64
CA ARG A 362 24.22 -4.99 12.57
C ARG A 362 24.86 -4.91 13.96
N ARG A 363 26.18 -5.13 14.04
CA ARG A 363 27.00 -5.03 15.25
C ARG A 363 27.60 -3.63 15.36
N GLY A 364 26.73 -2.66 15.63
CA GLY A 364 27.05 -1.24 15.52
C GLY A 364 28.22 -0.77 16.42
N GLU A 365 28.20 -1.07 17.72
CA GLU A 365 29.29 -0.67 18.62
C GLU A 365 30.64 -1.28 18.21
N ASP A 366 30.65 -2.54 17.78
CA ASP A 366 31.87 -3.19 17.30
C ASP A 366 32.37 -2.55 16.00
N ALA A 367 31.45 -2.13 15.12
CA ALA A 367 31.79 -1.44 13.88
C ALA A 367 32.41 -0.05 14.15
N ILE A 368 31.87 0.69 15.13
CA ILE A 368 32.46 1.96 15.60
C ILE A 368 33.86 1.72 16.18
N GLY A 369 34.04 0.67 16.99
CA GLY A 369 35.36 0.27 17.50
C GLY A 369 36.36 -0.04 16.37
N ALA A 370 35.92 -0.72 15.31
CA ALA A 370 36.74 -0.99 14.14
C ALA A 370 37.11 0.28 13.36
N ILE A 371 36.21 1.27 13.26
CA ILE A 371 36.52 2.59 12.68
C ILE A 371 37.56 3.34 13.51
N ALA A 372 37.43 3.33 14.84
CA ALA A 372 38.38 3.98 15.72
C ALA A 372 39.79 3.41 15.56
N GLU A 373 39.90 2.09 15.41
CA GLU A 373 41.18 1.42 15.18
C GLU A 373 41.76 1.70 13.79
N ALA A 374 40.91 1.76 12.75
CA ALA A 374 41.33 2.19 11.42
C ALA A 374 41.92 3.62 11.45
N ARG A 375 41.28 4.56 12.17
CA ARG A 375 41.79 5.92 12.37
C ARG A 375 43.11 5.94 13.13
N ARG A 376 43.26 5.12 14.17
CA ARG A 376 44.51 4.98 14.93
C ARG A 376 45.69 4.57 14.02
N LEU A 377 45.39 3.77 13.00
CA LEU A 377 46.35 3.32 11.98
C LEU A 377 46.47 4.27 10.77
N GLY A 378 45.86 5.46 10.83
CA GLY A 378 46.00 6.52 9.83
C GLY A 378 44.93 6.57 8.75
N ALA A 379 43.82 5.84 8.87
CA ALA A 379 42.68 6.03 7.96
C ALA A 379 42.07 7.43 8.12
N VAL A 380 41.68 8.03 7.00
CA VAL A 380 40.98 9.32 6.93
C VAL A 380 39.68 9.16 6.12
N GLY A 381 38.72 10.08 6.25
CA GLY A 381 37.48 10.05 5.47
C GLY A 381 36.50 8.94 5.89
N LEU A 382 36.47 8.60 7.19
CA LEU A 382 35.59 7.56 7.74
C LEU A 382 34.31 8.12 8.35
N GLU A 383 34.13 9.44 8.32
CA GLU A 383 33.05 10.17 9.00
C GLU A 383 31.68 9.77 8.45
N SER A 384 31.52 9.64 7.12
CA SER A 384 30.26 9.18 6.50
C SER A 384 29.93 7.73 6.85
N ALA A 385 30.94 6.85 6.92
CA ALA A 385 30.73 5.45 7.31
C ALA A 385 30.35 5.31 8.79
N GLU A 386 30.99 6.08 9.66
CA GLU A 386 30.66 6.18 11.09
C GLU A 386 29.24 6.73 11.29
N ALA A 387 28.90 7.80 10.58
CA ALA A 387 27.59 8.42 10.65
C ALA A 387 26.49 7.48 10.15
N GLU A 388 26.71 6.71 9.08
CA GLU A 388 25.77 5.67 8.66
C GLU A 388 25.52 4.68 9.80
N ILE A 389 26.57 4.15 10.44
CA ILE A 389 26.43 3.20 11.56
C ILE A 389 25.62 3.84 12.71
N LEU A 390 25.97 5.06 13.11
CA LEU A 390 25.26 5.80 14.17
C LEU A 390 23.78 6.00 13.81
N ILE A 391 23.47 6.38 12.58
CA ILE A 391 22.10 6.51 12.07
C ILE A 391 21.36 5.17 12.12
N ARG A 392 21.99 4.07 11.69
CA ARG A 392 21.40 2.73 11.75
C ARG A 392 21.11 2.27 13.18
N MET A 393 21.89 2.73 14.15
CA MET A 393 21.67 2.51 15.58
C MET A 393 20.64 3.47 16.22
N GLY A 394 20.13 4.45 15.47
CA GLY A 394 19.22 5.48 16.00
C GLY A 394 19.91 6.61 16.76
N ARG A 395 21.25 6.70 16.72
CA ARG A 395 22.07 7.75 17.34
C ARG A 395 22.20 8.96 16.42
N PHE A 396 21.06 9.51 15.99
CA PHE A 396 20.98 10.54 14.94
C PHE A 396 21.74 11.83 15.29
N ALA A 397 21.63 12.31 16.53
CA ALA A 397 22.30 13.52 16.98
C ALA A 397 23.83 13.37 17.00
N GLU A 398 24.34 12.16 17.23
CA GLU A 398 25.77 11.87 17.18
C GLU A 398 26.28 11.83 15.75
N ALA A 399 25.51 11.20 14.84
CA ALA A 399 25.82 11.21 13.41
C ALA A 399 25.88 12.64 12.84
N GLU A 400 24.90 13.48 13.19
CA GLU A 400 24.87 14.88 12.76
C GLU A 400 26.10 15.66 13.24
N ARG A 401 26.54 15.44 14.49
CA ARG A 401 27.77 16.06 15.03
C ARG A 401 29.03 15.54 14.34
N ALA A 402 29.11 14.24 14.04
CA ALA A 402 30.25 13.63 13.36
C ALA A 402 30.46 14.18 11.94
N LEU A 403 29.38 14.67 11.31
CA LEU A 403 29.39 15.23 9.96
C LEU A 403 29.41 16.77 9.92
N ALA A 404 29.56 17.43 11.08
CA ALA A 404 29.54 18.87 11.15
C ALA A 404 30.74 19.48 10.40
N GLY A 405 30.48 20.42 9.48
CA GLY A 405 31.50 21.12 8.70
C GLY A 405 32.07 20.34 7.51
N LEU A 406 31.61 19.10 7.27
CA LEU A 406 31.92 18.36 6.05
C LEU A 406 30.95 18.76 4.93
N GLU A 407 31.48 18.90 3.72
CA GLU A 407 30.76 19.36 2.52
C GLU A 407 30.82 18.35 1.36
N ASP A 408 31.41 17.17 1.57
CA ASP A 408 31.30 16.11 0.58
C ASP A 408 29.85 15.60 0.49
N PRO A 409 29.40 15.12 -0.69
CA PRO A 409 27.99 14.80 -0.89
C PRO A 409 27.43 13.71 0.03
N ASP A 410 28.25 12.73 0.44
CA ASP A 410 27.83 11.68 1.39
C ASP A 410 27.58 12.28 2.77
N ALA A 411 28.49 13.12 3.26
CA ALA A 411 28.34 13.79 4.55
C ALA A 411 27.15 14.74 4.58
N VAL A 412 26.95 15.54 3.52
CA VAL A 412 25.77 16.42 3.42
C VAL A 412 24.50 15.59 3.48
N TRP A 413 24.39 14.54 2.66
CA TRP A 413 23.22 13.65 2.67
C TRP A 413 22.95 13.06 4.07
N TRP A 414 23.93 12.40 4.68
CA TRP A 414 23.72 11.70 5.94
C TRP A 414 23.42 12.67 7.09
N ARG A 415 24.00 13.86 7.08
CA ARG A 415 23.70 14.94 8.03
C ARG A 415 22.25 15.41 7.89
N THR A 416 21.82 15.75 6.68
CA THR A 416 20.44 16.18 6.41
C THR A 416 19.45 15.07 6.74
N PHE A 417 19.78 13.81 6.41
CA PHE A 417 18.94 12.65 6.68
C PHE A 417 18.79 12.38 8.18
N ALA A 418 19.89 12.42 8.94
CA ALA A 418 19.86 12.29 10.41
C ALA A 418 19.02 13.38 11.07
N ARG A 419 19.14 14.63 10.62
CA ARG A 419 18.31 15.74 11.12
C ARG A 419 16.84 15.54 10.77
N GLY A 420 16.55 15.07 9.56
CA GLY A 420 15.21 14.71 9.14
C GLY A 420 14.58 13.63 10.03
N GLN A 421 15.31 12.59 10.39
CA GLN A 421 14.81 11.53 11.29
C GLN A 421 14.44 12.07 12.68
N GLN A 422 15.11 13.13 13.13
CA GLN A 422 14.84 13.79 14.41
C GLN A 422 13.65 14.77 14.33
N GLN A 423 13.52 15.49 13.23
CA GLN A 423 12.63 16.67 13.12
C GLN A 423 11.43 16.47 12.16
N GLY A 424 11.40 15.37 11.42
CA GLY A 424 10.47 15.15 10.31
C GLY A 424 11.00 15.66 8.96
N LEU A 425 10.26 15.38 7.89
CA LEU A 425 10.65 15.72 6.52
C LEU A 425 10.58 17.24 6.25
N GLU A 426 9.52 17.92 6.70
CA GLU A 426 9.27 19.32 6.32
C GLU A 426 10.43 20.27 6.68
N PRO A 427 11.05 20.20 7.87
CA PRO A 427 12.20 21.06 8.20
C PRO A 427 13.42 20.88 7.30
N VAL A 428 13.57 19.72 6.65
CA VAL A 428 14.74 19.39 5.80
C VAL A 428 14.41 19.28 4.32
N ARG A 429 13.14 19.41 3.93
CA ARG A 429 12.65 19.22 2.55
C ARG A 429 13.44 20.07 1.55
N LYS A 430 13.57 21.37 1.82
CA LYS A 430 14.27 22.29 0.91
C LYS A 430 15.74 21.92 0.73
N GLU A 431 16.41 21.52 1.80
CA GLU A 431 17.82 21.12 1.75
C GLU A 431 18.00 19.84 0.92
N LEU A 432 17.09 18.87 1.06
CA LEU A 432 17.10 17.66 0.24
C LEU A 432 16.85 17.96 -1.24
N GLU A 433 15.93 18.88 -1.56
CA GLU A 433 15.71 19.33 -2.94
C GLU A 433 16.94 20.03 -3.53
N ASP A 434 17.53 20.96 -2.79
CA ASP A 434 18.69 21.72 -3.24
C ASP A 434 19.92 20.79 -3.39
N PHE A 435 20.11 19.84 -2.47
CA PHE A 435 21.11 18.77 -2.58
C PHE A 435 20.91 17.91 -3.82
N ALA A 436 19.67 17.48 -4.09
CA ALA A 436 19.35 16.67 -5.26
C ALA A 436 19.75 17.38 -6.57
N ILE A 437 19.44 18.68 -6.65
CA ILE A 437 19.75 19.51 -7.82
C ILE A 437 21.25 19.77 -7.96
N ALA A 438 21.95 19.99 -6.85
CA ALA A 438 23.38 20.29 -6.85
C ALA A 438 24.26 19.08 -7.24
N HIS A 439 23.79 17.86 -6.98
CA HIS A 439 24.56 16.63 -7.20
C HIS A 439 23.83 15.61 -8.10
N PRO A 440 23.46 15.96 -9.35
CA PRO A 440 22.55 15.16 -10.18
C PRO A 440 23.06 13.76 -10.52
N ASP A 441 24.36 13.50 -10.38
CA ASP A 441 25.01 12.21 -10.62
C ASP A 441 25.27 11.39 -9.35
N HIS A 442 24.85 11.88 -8.19
CA HIS A 442 25.07 11.19 -6.91
C HIS A 442 23.88 10.32 -6.52
N ARG A 443 24.11 9.09 -6.06
CA ARG A 443 23.04 8.16 -5.66
C ARG A 443 22.08 8.75 -4.61
N TRP A 444 22.64 9.46 -3.64
CA TRP A 444 21.86 10.07 -2.57
C TRP A 444 21.05 11.26 -3.06
N ALA A 445 21.47 11.95 -4.12
CA ALA A 445 20.68 13.00 -4.74
C ALA A 445 19.44 12.41 -5.41
N TRP A 446 19.56 11.24 -6.06
CA TRP A 446 18.41 10.50 -6.61
C TRP A 446 17.44 10.10 -5.50
N ARG A 447 17.97 9.61 -4.37
CA ARG A 447 17.16 9.27 -3.18
C ARG A 447 16.48 10.48 -2.56
N ALA A 448 17.20 11.59 -2.42
CA ALA A 448 16.66 12.86 -1.92
C ALA A 448 15.52 13.34 -2.81
N ALA A 449 15.71 13.31 -4.14
CA ALA A 449 14.68 13.64 -5.11
C ALA A 449 13.45 12.73 -4.99
N ALA A 450 13.64 11.43 -4.77
CA ALA A 450 12.54 10.48 -4.56
C ALA A 450 11.77 10.76 -3.27
N ILE A 451 12.46 11.15 -2.18
CA ILE A 451 11.85 11.52 -0.90
C ILE A 451 11.00 12.79 -1.00
N VAL A 452 11.51 13.83 -1.65
CA VAL A 452 10.82 15.12 -1.73
C VAL A 452 9.75 15.17 -2.81
N GLY A 453 9.92 14.39 -3.89
CA GLY A 453 9.10 14.46 -5.10
C GLY A 453 7.92 13.47 -5.20
N ARG A 454 7.81 12.47 -4.32
CA ARG A 454 6.77 11.40 -4.42
C ARG A 454 5.73 11.50 -3.29
N SER A 455 4.44 11.52 -3.64
CA SER A 455 3.33 11.76 -2.70
C SER A 455 2.34 10.61 -2.53
N THR A 456 2.44 9.51 -3.29
CA THR A 456 1.34 8.52 -3.37
C THR A 456 1.43 7.37 -2.37
N TYR A 457 2.59 7.16 -1.76
CA TYR A 457 2.77 6.18 -0.70
C TYR A 457 3.84 6.71 0.25
N GLY A 458 3.46 6.88 1.52
CA GLY A 458 4.25 7.57 2.52
C GLY A 458 5.61 6.96 2.76
N SER A 459 6.61 7.35 1.97
CA SER A 459 7.99 7.05 2.31
C SER A 459 8.69 8.22 2.96
N GLY A 460 7.95 9.23 3.49
CA GLY A 460 8.46 10.35 4.30
C GLY A 460 9.97 10.52 4.15
N LEU A 461 10.73 10.23 5.21
CA LEU A 461 12.16 9.94 5.09
C LEU A 461 12.45 8.42 4.99
N GLY A 462 11.45 7.58 5.27
CA GLY A 462 11.61 6.13 5.45
C GLY A 462 12.31 5.81 6.78
N ARG A 463 12.37 4.53 7.14
CA ARG A 463 13.09 4.08 8.34
C ARG A 463 14.58 4.11 8.09
N ALA A 464 15.33 4.76 8.97
CA ALA A 464 16.78 4.81 8.93
C ALA A 464 17.45 3.66 9.70
N THR A 465 16.85 3.24 10.81
CA THR A 465 17.45 2.27 11.74
C THR A 465 17.41 0.84 11.19
N TRP A 466 18.34 -0.01 11.65
CA TRP A 466 18.26 -1.44 11.36
C TRP A 466 16.96 -2.04 11.86
N THR A 467 16.41 -2.95 11.06
CA THR A 467 15.36 -3.86 11.51
C THR A 467 15.96 -4.86 12.50
N GLU A 468 15.28 -5.07 13.63
CA GLU A 468 15.72 -5.97 14.70
C GLU A 468 15.90 -7.40 14.17
N ASP A 469 16.97 -8.10 14.57
CA ASP A 469 17.27 -9.47 14.14
C ASP A 469 16.11 -10.44 14.35
N ALA A 470 15.43 -10.34 15.50
CA ALA A 470 14.28 -11.17 15.79
C ALA A 470 13.13 -10.96 14.79
N ARG A 471 12.97 -9.73 14.27
CA ARG A 471 11.97 -9.42 13.24
C ARG A 471 12.35 -10.00 11.89
N ILE A 472 13.62 -9.87 11.49
CA ILE A 472 14.15 -10.47 10.26
C ILE A 472 13.97 -11.99 10.30
N ARG A 473 14.45 -12.65 11.36
CA ARG A 473 14.33 -14.11 11.54
C ARG A 473 12.88 -14.59 11.54
N GLY A 474 11.98 -13.83 12.16
CA GLY A 474 10.55 -14.15 12.16
C GLY A 474 9.88 -14.03 10.78
N ALA A 475 10.47 -13.28 9.84
CA ALA A 475 10.00 -13.14 8.46
C ALA A 475 10.73 -14.07 7.47
N LEU A 476 11.87 -14.66 7.84
CA LEU A 476 12.54 -15.68 7.03
C LEU A 476 11.66 -16.93 6.92
N PRO A 477 11.59 -17.59 5.76
CA PRO A 477 10.67 -18.69 5.50
C PRO A 477 11.01 -19.91 6.36
N SER A 478 10.01 -20.76 6.57
CA SER A 478 10.13 -22.05 7.24
C SER A 478 9.56 -23.13 6.32
N GLY A 479 10.18 -24.30 6.30
CA GLY A 479 9.69 -25.43 5.49
C GLY A 479 8.27 -25.84 5.86
N SER A 480 7.58 -26.57 5.00
CA SER A 480 6.25 -27.11 5.31
C SER A 480 6.37 -28.37 6.18
N ALA A 481 5.46 -28.55 7.14
CA ALA A 481 5.35 -29.78 7.94
C ALA A 481 3.88 -30.17 8.14
N PRO A 482 3.16 -30.49 7.05
CA PRO A 482 1.75 -30.84 7.13
C PRO A 482 1.61 -32.18 7.87
N GLY A 483 0.80 -32.20 8.91
CA GLY A 483 0.50 -33.38 9.72
C GLY A 483 -1.00 -33.47 10.00
N ARG A 484 -1.52 -34.67 10.31
CA ARG A 484 -2.96 -34.87 10.58
C ARG A 484 -3.34 -34.75 12.06
N ASP A 485 -2.37 -34.69 12.98
CA ASP A 485 -2.64 -34.57 14.41
C ASP A 485 -2.87 -33.10 14.81
N ALA A 486 -4.14 -32.75 15.02
CA ALA A 486 -4.54 -31.42 15.47
C ALA A 486 -4.03 -31.06 16.87
N ALA A 487 -3.94 -32.03 17.78
CA ALA A 487 -3.49 -31.78 19.15
C ALA A 487 -1.98 -31.53 19.20
N GLU A 488 -1.20 -32.24 18.39
CA GLU A 488 0.22 -31.95 18.18
C GLU A 488 0.41 -30.55 17.57
N ALA A 489 -0.33 -30.25 16.50
CA ALA A 489 -0.22 -28.97 15.81
C ALA A 489 -0.53 -27.77 16.73
N GLU A 490 -1.49 -27.90 17.64
CA GLU A 490 -1.76 -26.87 18.64
C GLU A 490 -0.62 -26.70 19.66
N ARG A 491 -0.11 -27.80 20.21
CA ARG A 491 1.01 -27.74 21.19
C ARG A 491 2.21 -27.03 20.58
N ASP A 492 2.51 -27.34 19.32
CA ASP A 492 3.63 -26.75 18.60
C ASP A 492 3.44 -25.26 18.31
N ALA A 493 2.22 -24.86 17.94
CA ALA A 493 1.89 -23.46 17.70
C ALA A 493 1.90 -22.63 18.99
N VAL A 494 1.44 -23.18 20.11
CA VAL A 494 1.56 -22.54 21.43
C VAL A 494 3.04 -22.38 21.79
N ALA A 495 3.82 -23.44 21.66
CA ALA A 495 5.26 -23.40 21.95
C ALA A 495 5.98 -22.41 21.03
N PHE A 496 5.57 -22.29 19.76
CA PHE A 496 6.08 -21.32 18.80
C PHE A 496 5.83 -19.89 19.26
N LEU A 497 4.57 -19.53 19.52
CA LEU A 497 4.21 -18.18 19.96
C LEU A 497 4.94 -17.80 21.27
N VAL A 498 5.07 -18.73 22.22
CA VAL A 498 5.79 -18.47 23.47
C VAL A 498 7.28 -18.22 23.25
N ARG A 499 7.96 -19.03 22.42
CA ARG A 499 9.42 -18.90 22.23
C ARG A 499 9.83 -17.71 21.35
N THR A 500 8.93 -17.19 20.52
CA THR A 500 9.25 -16.13 19.55
C THR A 500 8.66 -14.76 19.89
N GLN A 501 7.98 -14.61 21.03
CA GLN A 501 7.48 -13.30 21.46
C GLN A 501 8.64 -12.33 21.70
N LEU A 502 8.49 -11.09 21.22
CA LEU A 502 9.47 -10.03 21.43
C LEU A 502 9.38 -9.49 22.88
N PRO A 503 10.44 -8.86 23.40
CA PRO A 503 10.45 -8.32 24.77
C PRO A 503 9.34 -7.31 25.07
N ASP A 504 8.82 -6.63 24.05
CA ASP A 504 7.72 -5.67 24.19
C ASP A 504 6.32 -6.31 24.18
N GLY A 505 6.22 -7.64 24.03
CA GLY A 505 4.97 -8.39 23.96
C GLY A 505 4.38 -8.55 22.56
N SER A 506 4.99 -7.95 21.54
CA SER A 506 4.60 -8.12 20.14
C SER A 506 5.23 -9.36 19.50
N TRP A 507 4.85 -9.64 18.26
CA TRP A 507 5.47 -10.69 17.45
C TRP A 507 5.97 -10.17 16.10
N PRO A 508 7.04 -10.76 15.54
CA PRO A 508 7.55 -10.45 14.22
C PRO A 508 6.55 -10.65 13.08
N SER A 509 6.57 -9.74 12.11
CA SER A 509 5.98 -9.92 10.78
C SER A 509 6.65 -8.93 9.81
N ALA A 510 6.72 -9.26 8.52
CA ALA A 510 7.34 -8.39 7.51
C ALA A 510 6.63 -7.02 7.42
N HIS A 511 5.31 -6.97 7.64
CA HIS A 511 4.57 -5.71 7.71
C HIS A 511 4.97 -4.82 8.91
N THR A 512 5.69 -5.35 9.91
CA THR A 512 6.13 -4.60 11.10
C THR A 512 7.52 -3.99 10.95
N PHE A 513 8.18 -4.16 9.79
CA PHE A 513 9.50 -3.57 9.58
C PHE A 513 9.46 -2.05 9.51
N SER A 514 8.46 -1.48 8.82
CA SER A 514 8.27 -0.03 8.75
C SER A 514 7.54 0.52 9.98
N GLU A 515 6.60 -0.23 10.54
CA GLU A 515 5.78 0.19 11.70
C GLU A 515 5.76 -0.89 12.79
N PRO A 516 6.82 -1.01 13.62
CA PRO A 516 6.94 -2.05 14.65
C PRO A 516 5.81 -2.09 15.68
N ARG A 517 5.12 -0.95 15.85
CA ARG A 517 3.99 -0.73 16.76
C ARG A 517 2.72 -0.28 16.04
N GLY A 518 2.69 -0.39 14.70
CA GLY A 518 1.56 0.01 13.88
C GLY A 518 0.38 -0.97 13.95
N GLY A 519 -0.68 -0.66 13.23
CA GLY A 519 -1.93 -1.43 13.21
C GLY A 519 -1.75 -2.94 12.97
N SER A 520 -0.86 -3.31 12.06
CA SER A 520 -0.55 -4.71 11.74
C SER A 520 0.11 -5.44 12.92
N ALA A 521 1.04 -4.78 13.63
CA ALA A 521 1.70 -5.38 14.81
C ALA A 521 0.67 -5.64 15.94
N VAL A 522 -0.23 -4.68 16.15
CA VAL A 522 -1.33 -4.80 17.12
C VAL A 522 -2.31 -5.92 16.72
N ALA A 523 -2.65 -6.04 15.44
CA ALA A 523 -3.51 -7.11 14.96
C ALA A 523 -2.88 -8.50 15.22
N VAL A 524 -1.60 -8.67 14.86
CA VAL A 524 -0.86 -9.93 15.10
C VAL A 524 -0.82 -10.26 16.59
N ALA A 525 -0.52 -9.28 17.46
CA ALA A 525 -0.49 -9.48 18.90
C ALA A 525 -1.85 -9.89 19.47
N SER A 526 -2.93 -9.26 19.02
CA SER A 526 -4.30 -9.61 19.42
C SER A 526 -4.69 -11.02 18.97
N ILE A 527 -4.38 -11.39 17.72
CA ILE A 527 -4.68 -12.72 17.17
C ILE A 527 -3.90 -13.81 17.89
N ALA A 528 -2.59 -13.62 18.10
CA ALA A 528 -1.75 -14.56 18.84
C ALA A 528 -2.20 -14.67 20.32
N GLY A 529 -2.52 -13.54 20.96
CA GLY A 529 -3.07 -13.50 22.31
C GLY A 529 -4.38 -14.29 22.44
N SER A 530 -5.34 -14.06 21.53
CA SER A 530 -6.58 -14.85 21.44
C SER A 530 -6.33 -16.35 21.26
N GLY A 531 -5.36 -16.72 20.43
CA GLY A 531 -4.95 -18.11 20.22
C GLY A 531 -4.37 -18.77 21.47
N LEU A 532 -3.61 -18.03 22.29
CA LEU A 532 -3.00 -18.51 23.54
C LEU A 532 -4.01 -18.61 24.69
N LEU A 533 -5.12 -17.88 24.64
CA LEU A 533 -6.08 -17.76 25.75
C LEU A 533 -6.60 -19.11 26.32
N PRO A 534 -6.93 -20.14 25.49
CA PRO A 534 -7.35 -21.46 25.99
C PRO A 534 -6.21 -22.25 26.64
N PHE A 535 -4.96 -21.88 26.38
CA PHE A 535 -3.76 -22.57 26.82
C PHE A 535 -3.01 -21.79 27.89
N ARG A 536 -3.62 -20.76 28.48
CA ARG A 536 -2.99 -19.84 29.45
C ARG A 536 -2.33 -20.53 30.66
N ASP A 537 -2.78 -21.74 31.00
CA ASP A 537 -2.25 -22.54 32.11
C ASP A 537 -1.06 -23.42 31.69
N GLN A 538 -0.72 -23.48 30.39
CA GLN A 538 0.49 -24.13 29.90
C GLN A 538 1.73 -23.26 30.15
N ALA A 539 2.91 -23.90 30.19
CA ALA A 539 4.17 -23.25 30.48
C ALA A 539 4.44 -22.07 29.53
N GLY A 540 4.64 -20.88 30.10
CA GLY A 540 4.93 -19.63 29.38
C GLY A 540 3.73 -18.97 28.68
N ALA A 541 2.69 -19.72 28.30
CA ALA A 541 1.54 -19.20 27.56
C ALA A 541 0.78 -18.10 28.32
N GLY A 542 0.55 -18.25 29.62
CA GLY A 542 -0.11 -17.22 30.44
C GLY A 542 0.70 -15.93 30.57
N ALA A 543 2.04 -16.02 30.58
CA ALA A 543 2.90 -14.84 30.59
C ALA A 543 2.88 -14.14 29.22
N ALA A 544 3.02 -14.92 28.13
CA ALA A 544 2.96 -14.39 26.78
C ALA A 544 1.62 -13.71 26.47
N LEU A 545 0.51 -14.30 26.92
CA LEU A 545 -0.84 -13.72 26.86
C LEU A 545 -0.92 -12.35 27.56
N ARG A 546 -0.39 -12.24 28.79
CA ARG A 546 -0.40 -10.97 29.54
C ARG A 546 0.47 -9.91 28.88
N ASN A 547 1.61 -10.30 28.32
CA ASN A 547 2.48 -9.39 27.56
C ASN A 547 1.80 -8.89 26.28
N ALA A 548 1.09 -9.77 25.57
CA ALA A 548 0.29 -9.39 24.40
C ALA A 548 -0.81 -8.39 24.78
N LEU A 549 -1.50 -8.65 25.89
CA LEU A 549 -2.52 -7.73 26.43
C LEU A 549 -1.92 -6.35 26.78
N ALA A 550 -0.78 -6.33 27.46
CA ALA A 550 -0.09 -5.09 27.79
C ALA A 550 0.33 -4.33 26.52
N PHE A 551 0.86 -5.02 25.52
CA PHE A 551 1.24 -4.43 24.24
C PHE A 551 0.03 -3.81 23.52
N VAL A 552 -1.08 -4.53 23.41
CA VAL A 552 -2.30 -4.06 22.74
C VAL A 552 -2.87 -2.81 23.44
N LEU A 553 -2.91 -2.81 24.77
CA LEU A 553 -3.39 -1.66 25.55
C LEU A 553 -2.46 -0.44 25.45
N ALA A 554 -1.15 -0.66 25.33
CA ALA A 554 -0.16 0.41 25.20
C ALA A 554 -0.10 1.03 23.79
N ASN A 555 -0.65 0.35 22.77
CA ASN A 555 -0.57 0.78 21.37
C ASN A 555 -1.95 0.79 20.70
N PRO A 556 -2.91 1.64 21.16
CA PRO A 556 -4.24 1.67 20.59
C PRO A 556 -4.20 2.11 19.11
N PRO A 557 -4.73 1.30 18.17
CA PRO A 557 -4.68 1.60 16.74
C PRO A 557 -5.66 2.73 16.39
N ALA A 558 -5.15 3.78 15.77
CA ALA A 558 -5.91 4.96 15.36
C ALA A 558 -5.95 5.11 13.83
N SER A 559 -7.12 5.43 13.28
CA SER A 559 -7.31 5.57 11.84
C SER A 559 -6.43 6.68 11.23
N HIS A 560 -5.87 6.42 10.04
CA HIS A 560 -5.07 7.36 9.27
C HIS A 560 -5.73 7.62 7.90
N PRO A 561 -6.73 8.53 7.83
CA PRO A 561 -7.58 8.67 6.66
C PRO A 561 -6.86 9.17 5.40
N ASP A 562 -5.68 9.78 5.56
CA ASP A 562 -4.87 10.31 4.45
C ASP A 562 -3.91 9.25 3.87
N ARG A 563 -3.87 8.02 4.42
CA ARG A 563 -3.08 6.92 3.86
C ARG A 563 -3.87 6.16 2.79
N LEU A 564 -3.20 5.88 1.68
CA LEU A 564 -3.73 5.02 0.62
C LEU A 564 -4.05 3.62 1.14
N PHE A 565 -3.18 3.03 1.95
CA PHE A 565 -3.42 1.79 2.69
C PHE A 565 -3.36 2.08 4.20
N ASP A 566 -4.43 1.77 4.91
CA ASP A 566 -4.56 1.94 6.35
C ASP A 566 -4.91 0.59 7.00
N TYR A 567 -3.88 -0.13 7.42
CA TYR A 567 -4.02 -1.43 8.09
C TYR A 567 -4.40 -1.30 9.57
N THR A 568 -4.60 -0.09 10.12
CA THR A 568 -5.03 0.11 11.51
C THR A 568 -6.40 -0.48 11.80
N ILE A 569 -7.27 -0.54 10.79
CA ILE A 569 -8.58 -1.21 10.88
C ILE A 569 -8.46 -2.67 11.35
N TRP A 570 -7.44 -3.40 10.92
CA TRP A 570 -7.21 -4.78 11.39
C TRP A 570 -6.78 -4.82 12.84
N GLY A 571 -5.92 -3.88 13.25
CA GLY A 571 -5.56 -3.70 14.65
C GLY A 571 -6.80 -3.46 15.51
N GLN A 572 -7.73 -2.61 15.06
CA GLN A 572 -8.97 -2.30 15.78
C GLN A 572 -9.89 -3.51 15.91
N ILE A 573 -10.16 -4.18 14.78
CA ILE A 573 -11.03 -5.35 14.71
C ILE A 573 -10.53 -6.44 15.66
N PHE A 574 -9.27 -6.84 15.53
CA PHE A 574 -8.76 -7.95 16.33
C PHE A 574 -8.50 -7.57 17.78
N SER A 575 -8.17 -6.31 18.10
CA SER A 575 -8.10 -5.85 19.49
C SER A 575 -9.46 -5.92 20.17
N LEU A 576 -10.54 -5.48 19.51
CA LEU A 576 -11.89 -5.61 20.08
C LEU A 576 -12.24 -7.06 20.43
N ARG A 577 -11.96 -8.00 19.51
CA ARG A 577 -12.19 -9.42 19.75
C ARG A 577 -11.35 -9.95 20.90
N PHE A 578 -10.06 -9.65 20.91
CA PHE A 578 -9.13 -10.14 21.93
C PHE A 578 -9.47 -9.60 23.33
N LEU A 579 -9.77 -8.30 23.43
CA LEU A 579 -10.18 -7.69 24.69
C LEU A 579 -11.52 -8.26 25.19
N ALA A 580 -12.48 -8.50 24.29
CA ALA A 580 -13.74 -9.15 24.64
C ALA A 580 -13.55 -10.58 25.16
N GLU A 581 -12.71 -11.38 24.50
CA GLU A 581 -12.36 -12.73 24.95
C GLU A 581 -11.63 -12.71 26.31
N CYS A 582 -10.74 -11.73 26.54
CA CYS A 582 -10.07 -11.54 27.83
C CYS A 582 -11.07 -11.25 28.95
N VAL A 583 -12.04 -10.35 28.71
CA VAL A 583 -13.12 -10.06 29.68
C VAL A 583 -13.93 -11.32 30.00
N GLN A 584 -14.32 -12.10 28.99
CA GLN A 584 -15.08 -13.34 29.19
C GLN A 584 -14.27 -14.41 29.94
N ALA A 585 -12.96 -14.46 29.74
CA ALA A 585 -12.06 -15.42 30.38
C ALA A 585 -11.54 -14.96 31.76
N GLY A 586 -11.85 -13.75 32.20
CA GLY A 586 -11.34 -13.19 33.46
C GLY A 586 -9.83 -12.87 33.43
N VAL A 587 -9.29 -12.51 32.26
CA VAL A 587 -7.88 -12.13 32.07
C VAL A 587 -7.77 -10.61 31.96
N GLY A 588 -7.01 -9.99 32.87
CA GLY A 588 -6.89 -8.54 32.95
C GLY A 588 -8.05 -7.88 33.72
N GLU A 589 -7.91 -6.60 34.02
CA GLU A 589 -8.92 -5.85 34.77
C GLU A 589 -10.09 -5.43 33.85
N ARG A 590 -11.32 -5.80 34.23
CA ARG A 590 -12.52 -5.59 33.41
C ARG A 590 -12.71 -4.13 32.98
N ASP A 591 -12.58 -3.17 33.89
CA ASP A 591 -12.91 -1.76 33.61
C ASP A 591 -11.93 -1.11 32.60
N PRO A 592 -10.60 -1.26 32.74
CA PRO A 592 -9.65 -0.86 31.69
C PRO A 592 -9.94 -1.48 30.32
N LEU A 593 -10.29 -2.77 30.28
CA LEU A 593 -10.60 -3.45 29.02
C LEU A 593 -11.87 -2.90 28.36
N LEU A 594 -12.93 -2.67 29.14
CA LEU A 594 -14.16 -2.04 28.65
C LEU A 594 -13.89 -0.63 28.11
N LYS A 595 -13.12 0.18 28.84
CA LYS A 595 -12.74 1.52 28.40
C LYS A 595 -11.94 1.50 27.09
N ALA A 596 -11.02 0.57 26.92
CA ALA A 596 -10.27 0.40 25.69
C ALA A 596 -11.18 -0.02 24.52
N MET A 597 -12.12 -0.95 24.75
CA MET A 597 -13.09 -1.35 23.74
C MET A 597 -14.02 -0.19 23.34
N ASP A 598 -14.52 0.60 24.29
CA ASP A 598 -15.35 1.77 24.00
C ASP A 598 -14.61 2.81 23.14
N ALA A 599 -13.32 3.02 23.40
CA ALA A 599 -12.49 3.90 22.58
C ALA A 599 -12.32 3.37 21.15
N LEU A 600 -12.12 2.06 20.97
CA LEU A 600 -12.03 1.40 19.66
C LEU A 600 -13.36 1.47 18.90
N VAL A 601 -14.49 1.24 19.57
CA VAL A 601 -15.84 1.39 18.98
C VAL A 601 -16.05 2.83 18.50
N ALA A 602 -15.63 3.82 19.31
CA ALA A 602 -15.73 5.22 18.93
C ALA A 602 -14.85 5.55 17.71
N ASP A 603 -13.65 4.96 17.58
CA ASP A 603 -12.82 5.16 16.39
C ASP A 603 -13.40 4.50 15.14
N LEU A 604 -13.88 3.26 15.24
CA LEU A 604 -14.61 2.59 14.15
C LEU A 604 -15.81 3.42 13.69
N HIS A 605 -16.55 4.02 14.63
CA HIS A 605 -17.67 4.89 14.29
C HIS A 605 -17.24 6.14 13.50
N ARG A 606 -16.06 6.70 13.79
CA ARG A 606 -15.50 7.83 13.04
C ARG A 606 -14.94 7.42 11.69
N GLY A 607 -14.30 6.25 11.60
CA GLY A 607 -13.62 5.75 10.41
C GLY A 607 -14.53 5.18 9.31
N ARG A 608 -15.83 5.03 9.58
CA ARG A 608 -16.81 4.44 8.65
C ARG A 608 -17.06 5.29 7.41
N PHE A 609 -17.39 4.63 6.30
CA PHE A 609 -17.84 5.28 5.08
C PHE A 609 -19.35 5.60 5.11
N ARG A 610 -19.80 6.36 4.10
CA ARG A 610 -21.20 6.78 3.96
C ARG A 610 -22.14 5.58 3.78
N ASP A 611 -21.68 4.53 3.12
CA ASP A 611 -22.44 3.27 2.96
C ASP A 611 -22.57 2.49 4.29
N GLY A 612 -21.78 2.83 5.31
CA GLY A 612 -21.80 2.21 6.64
C GLY A 612 -20.70 1.18 6.88
N GLY A 613 -19.87 0.87 5.88
CA GLY A 613 -18.76 -0.08 6.02
C GLY A 613 -17.39 0.56 6.25
N TRP A 614 -16.35 -0.27 6.09
CA TRP A 614 -14.95 0.10 6.23
C TRP A 614 -14.08 -0.49 5.12
N ALA A 615 -12.90 0.08 4.93
CA ALA A 615 -11.87 -0.43 4.04
C ALA A 615 -10.48 -0.22 4.65
N TYR A 616 -9.53 -1.10 4.31
CA TYR A 616 -8.10 -0.90 4.62
C TYR A 616 -7.36 -0.15 3.52
N PHE A 617 -8.05 0.24 2.45
CA PHE A 617 -7.49 0.86 1.26
C PHE A 617 -8.43 1.93 0.70
N ARG A 618 -7.86 3.05 0.21
CA ARG A 618 -8.56 4.25 -0.25
C ARG A 618 -7.87 4.86 -1.48
N ALA A 619 -8.22 4.40 -2.69
CA ALA A 619 -7.76 5.05 -3.92
C ALA A 619 -8.77 6.02 -4.51
N GLN A 620 -8.24 6.95 -5.31
CA GLN A 620 -9.05 7.79 -6.20
C GLN A 620 -10.03 6.91 -7.01
N GLY A 621 -11.33 7.22 -6.90
CA GLY A 621 -12.41 6.47 -7.55
C GLY A 621 -12.97 5.29 -6.73
N THR A 622 -12.33 4.93 -5.62
CA THR A 622 -12.88 4.03 -4.58
C THR A 622 -13.23 4.78 -3.28
N ASP A 623 -13.11 6.11 -3.29
CA ASP A 623 -13.36 6.97 -2.14
C ASP A 623 -14.81 6.84 -1.68
N GLY A 624 -14.99 6.15 -0.54
CA GLY A 624 -16.31 5.86 0.03
C GLY A 624 -16.93 4.52 -0.36
N THR A 625 -16.19 3.63 -1.06
CA THR A 625 -16.59 2.24 -1.30
C THR A 625 -16.01 1.33 -0.23
N SER A 626 -16.87 0.69 0.56
CA SER A 626 -16.43 -0.22 1.61
C SER A 626 -16.00 -1.58 1.06
N ILE A 627 -15.13 -2.26 1.80
CA ILE A 627 -14.68 -3.62 1.53
C ILE A 627 -15.50 -4.57 2.43
N GLY A 628 -16.20 -5.51 1.81
CA GLY A 628 -17.24 -6.30 2.49
C GLY A 628 -16.67 -7.20 3.60
N PHE A 629 -15.54 -7.86 3.38
CA PHE A 629 -14.97 -8.78 4.37
C PHE A 629 -14.36 -8.03 5.57
N VAL A 630 -13.81 -6.83 5.34
CA VAL A 630 -13.38 -5.92 6.42
C VAL A 630 -14.60 -5.53 7.27
N THR A 631 -15.69 -5.15 6.60
CA THR A 631 -16.93 -4.74 7.25
C THR A 631 -17.58 -5.88 8.03
N ALA A 632 -17.60 -7.10 7.46
CA ALA A 632 -18.12 -8.29 8.12
C ALA A 632 -17.26 -8.71 9.33
N ALA A 633 -15.93 -8.59 9.25
CA ALA A 633 -15.04 -8.84 10.37
C ALA A 633 -15.23 -7.79 11.49
N ALA A 634 -15.39 -6.51 11.13
CA ALA A 634 -15.70 -5.45 12.09
C ALA A 634 -17.03 -5.67 12.80
N LEU A 635 -18.07 -6.11 12.08
CA LEU A 635 -19.35 -6.49 12.69
C LEU A 635 -19.22 -7.65 13.68
N CYS A 636 -18.41 -8.68 13.39
CA CYS A 636 -18.12 -9.74 14.35
C CYS A 636 -17.47 -9.17 15.61
N ALA A 637 -16.45 -8.33 15.45
CA ALA A 637 -15.75 -7.70 16.57
C ALA A 637 -16.64 -6.78 17.42
N LEU A 638 -17.52 -5.99 16.79
CA LEU A 638 -18.50 -5.15 17.48
C LEU A 638 -19.50 -5.98 18.30
N ARG A 639 -19.91 -7.16 17.80
CA ARG A 639 -20.79 -8.06 18.55
C ARG A 639 -20.08 -8.74 19.71
N ASP A 640 -18.83 -9.19 19.51
CA ASP A 640 -17.99 -9.75 20.58
C ASP A 640 -17.81 -8.71 21.70
N ALA A 641 -17.49 -7.46 21.35
CA ALA A 641 -17.36 -6.35 22.30
C ALA A 641 -18.67 -6.04 23.04
N LYS A 642 -19.81 -5.99 22.32
CA LYS A 642 -21.13 -5.79 22.93
C LYS A 642 -21.47 -6.91 23.93
N ALA A 643 -21.19 -8.16 23.58
CA ALA A 643 -21.41 -9.30 24.46
C ALA A 643 -20.52 -9.28 25.72
N ALA A 644 -19.32 -8.70 25.62
CA ALA A 644 -18.43 -8.48 26.77
C ALA A 644 -18.87 -7.29 27.67
N GLY A 645 -19.72 -6.40 27.16
CA GLY A 645 -20.29 -5.26 27.88
C GLY A 645 -19.87 -3.87 27.39
N ALA A 646 -19.17 -3.77 26.25
CA ALA A 646 -18.82 -2.48 25.64
C ALA A 646 -20.04 -1.76 25.05
N GLN A 647 -19.97 -0.43 24.98
CA GLN A 647 -21.02 0.43 24.46
C GLN A 647 -21.00 0.48 22.93
N VAL A 648 -21.80 -0.39 22.30
CA VAL A 648 -21.91 -0.50 20.84
C VAL A 648 -23.24 0.07 20.35
N PRO A 649 -23.25 1.22 19.63
CA PRO A 649 -24.48 1.80 19.11
C PRO A 649 -25.18 0.87 18.11
N ALA A 650 -26.46 0.55 18.34
CA ALA A 650 -27.23 -0.33 17.45
C ALA A 650 -27.31 0.19 16.00
N ALA A 651 -27.37 1.51 15.83
CA ALA A 651 -27.36 2.14 14.51
C ALA A 651 -26.03 1.95 13.74
N LEU A 652 -24.92 1.73 14.45
CA LEU A 652 -23.63 1.44 13.83
C LEU A 652 -23.65 0.05 13.18
N THR A 653 -24.07 -0.97 13.92
CA THR A 653 -24.12 -2.34 13.41
C THR A 653 -25.20 -2.51 12.35
N ALA A 654 -26.39 -1.95 12.55
CA ALA A 654 -27.50 -2.09 11.59
C ALA A 654 -27.13 -1.60 10.18
N ARG A 655 -26.47 -0.44 10.07
CA ARG A 655 -26.06 0.15 8.79
C ARG A 655 -24.95 -0.65 8.12
N ALA A 656 -23.97 -1.13 8.88
CA ALA A 656 -22.93 -2.00 8.34
C ALA A 656 -23.50 -3.34 7.85
N GLU A 657 -24.49 -3.90 8.54
CA GLU A 657 -25.20 -5.11 8.11
C GLU A 657 -25.99 -4.88 6.82
N ASP A 658 -26.65 -3.72 6.67
CA ASP A 658 -27.30 -3.35 5.40
C ASP A 658 -26.28 -3.29 4.27
N ALA A 659 -25.11 -2.70 4.51
CA ALA A 659 -24.05 -2.60 3.53
C ALA A 659 -23.53 -3.99 3.10
N VAL A 660 -23.26 -4.89 4.05
CA VAL A 660 -22.82 -6.27 3.77
C VAL A 660 -23.90 -7.07 3.03
N ALA A 661 -25.18 -6.89 3.35
CA ALA A 661 -26.27 -7.56 2.66
C ALA A 661 -26.32 -7.22 1.15
N THR A 662 -25.82 -6.06 0.74
CA THR A 662 -25.72 -5.69 -0.70
C THR A 662 -24.68 -6.50 -1.47
N ALA A 663 -23.77 -7.21 -0.80
CA ALA A 663 -22.73 -8.00 -1.47
C ALA A 663 -23.23 -9.36 -1.99
N ARG A 664 -24.46 -9.78 -1.66
CA ARG A 664 -25.02 -11.09 -2.06
C ARG A 664 -24.92 -11.33 -3.56
N GLN A 665 -24.59 -12.57 -3.90
CA GLN A 665 -24.62 -13.12 -5.24
C GLN A 665 -25.29 -14.50 -5.20
N GLU A 666 -25.45 -15.12 -6.37
CA GLU A 666 -25.94 -16.50 -6.49
C GLU A 666 -25.00 -17.50 -5.81
N GLU A 667 -25.50 -18.70 -5.53
CA GLU A 667 -24.73 -19.83 -4.96
C GLU A 667 -23.97 -19.52 -3.65
N GLY A 668 -24.47 -18.60 -2.82
CA GLY A 668 -23.84 -18.25 -1.54
C GLY A 668 -22.53 -17.45 -1.69
N ALA A 669 -22.26 -16.90 -2.87
CA ALA A 669 -21.13 -16.01 -3.10
C ALA A 669 -21.39 -14.58 -2.62
N PHE A 670 -20.33 -13.88 -2.22
CA PHE A 670 -20.38 -12.48 -1.84
C PHE A 670 -19.31 -11.66 -2.57
N ARG A 671 -19.67 -10.46 -3.01
CA ARG A 671 -18.76 -9.51 -3.67
C ARG A 671 -17.72 -8.96 -2.70
N TYR A 672 -16.55 -8.64 -3.26
CA TYR A 672 -15.45 -8.02 -2.53
C TYR A 672 -15.80 -6.59 -2.06
N PHE A 673 -16.24 -5.73 -2.98
CA PHE A 673 -16.68 -4.36 -2.70
C PHE A 673 -18.18 -4.29 -2.45
N ILE A 674 -18.58 -3.45 -1.50
CA ILE A 674 -19.98 -3.19 -1.13
C ILE A 674 -20.32 -1.70 -1.35
N GLY A 675 -21.59 -1.38 -1.69
CA GLY A 675 -22.06 0.00 -1.94
C GLY A 675 -22.56 0.27 -3.38
N PRO A 676 -23.08 1.50 -3.65
CA PRO A 676 -23.61 1.88 -4.96
C PRO A 676 -22.51 1.88 -6.03
N GLY A 677 -22.67 1.08 -7.07
CA GLY A 677 -21.63 0.88 -8.09
C GLY A 677 -20.63 -0.24 -7.78
N GLY A 678 -20.89 -1.06 -6.75
CA GLY A 678 -20.08 -2.24 -6.47
C GLY A 678 -19.83 -3.02 -7.77
N GLY A 679 -18.55 -3.24 -8.08
CA GLY A 679 -18.10 -3.68 -9.40
C GLY A 679 -18.71 -4.99 -9.90
N ALA A 680 -18.24 -5.44 -11.07
CA ALA A 680 -18.68 -6.67 -11.71
C ALA A 680 -18.78 -7.84 -10.71
N ALA A 681 -19.70 -8.77 -10.98
CA ALA A 681 -19.87 -9.98 -10.19
C ALA A 681 -18.49 -10.58 -9.84
N GLY A 682 -18.23 -10.79 -8.54
CA GLY A 682 -17.03 -11.50 -8.11
C GLY A 682 -17.04 -12.90 -8.73
N ARG A 683 -15.87 -13.41 -9.11
CA ARG A 683 -15.75 -14.80 -9.55
C ARG A 683 -15.96 -15.70 -8.33
N GLU A 684 -16.82 -16.70 -8.47
CA GLU A 684 -17.16 -17.63 -7.38
C GLU A 684 -15.94 -18.22 -6.66
N ALA A 685 -14.90 -18.61 -7.42
CA ALA A 685 -13.67 -19.17 -6.87
C ALA A 685 -12.95 -18.24 -5.88
N GLU A 686 -12.91 -16.94 -6.20
CA GLU A 686 -12.27 -15.91 -5.39
C GLU A 686 -13.12 -15.54 -4.16
N ALA A 687 -14.44 -15.74 -4.24
CA ALA A 687 -15.36 -15.54 -3.12
C ALA A 687 -15.33 -16.68 -2.08
N GLY A 688 -14.97 -17.90 -2.47
CA GLY A 688 -15.14 -19.10 -1.64
C GLY A 688 -14.57 -19.00 -0.21
N PHE A 689 -13.40 -18.37 0.00
CA PHE A 689 -12.80 -18.24 1.33
C PHE A 689 -13.34 -17.08 2.16
N ARG A 690 -13.94 -16.06 1.54
CA ARG A 690 -14.52 -14.93 2.28
C ARG A 690 -16.01 -15.08 2.54
N SER A 691 -16.76 -15.78 1.69
CA SER A 691 -18.22 -15.87 1.78
C SER A 691 -18.74 -16.40 3.12
N PRO A 692 -18.11 -17.42 3.77
CA PRO A 692 -18.56 -17.89 5.07
C PRO A 692 -18.63 -16.80 6.15
N LEU A 693 -17.72 -15.83 6.13
CA LEU A 693 -17.73 -14.69 7.06
C LEU A 693 -18.96 -13.79 6.85
N TYR A 694 -19.38 -13.57 5.59
CA TYR A 694 -20.52 -12.72 5.28
C TYR A 694 -21.82 -13.41 5.73
N ALA A 695 -21.99 -14.68 5.37
CA ALA A 695 -23.16 -15.46 5.79
C ALA A 695 -23.26 -15.54 7.32
N LEU A 696 -22.14 -15.81 8.00
CA LEU A 696 -22.04 -15.80 9.47
C LEU A 696 -22.57 -14.49 10.06
N VAL A 697 -22.09 -13.35 9.55
CA VAL A 697 -22.42 -12.06 10.11
C VAL A 697 -23.86 -11.64 9.82
N LEU A 698 -24.40 -12.02 8.67
CA LEU A 698 -25.79 -11.76 8.30
C LEU A 698 -26.75 -12.62 9.13
N LYS A 699 -26.45 -13.92 9.30
CA LYS A 699 -27.22 -14.81 10.19
C LYS A 699 -27.26 -14.29 11.63
N ARG A 700 -26.09 -13.96 12.21
CA ARG A 700 -26.00 -13.39 13.57
C ARG A 700 -26.68 -12.03 13.71
N GLY A 701 -26.90 -11.32 12.60
CA GLY A 701 -27.63 -10.04 12.55
C GLY A 701 -29.13 -10.18 12.27
N GLY A 702 -29.64 -11.41 12.09
CA GLY A 702 -31.03 -11.65 11.71
C GLY A 702 -31.39 -11.21 10.29
N LYS A 703 -30.39 -10.96 9.42
CA LYS A 703 -30.58 -10.59 8.01
C LYS A 703 -30.26 -11.72 7.05
N GLY A 704 -29.82 -12.87 7.54
CA GLY A 704 -29.56 -14.10 6.81
C GLY A 704 -30.00 -15.31 7.63
N ASP A 705 -29.82 -16.51 7.10
CA ASP A 705 -30.30 -17.75 7.69
C ASP A 705 -29.25 -18.88 7.62
N VAL A 706 -29.63 -20.07 8.08
CA VAL A 706 -28.79 -21.27 8.04
C VAL A 706 -28.53 -21.74 6.60
N GLU A 707 -29.48 -21.56 5.69
CA GLU A 707 -29.32 -21.96 4.28
C GLU A 707 -28.24 -21.13 3.60
N GLU A 708 -28.19 -19.82 3.87
CA GLU A 708 -27.15 -18.92 3.38
C GLU A 708 -25.76 -19.30 3.92
N VAL A 709 -25.68 -19.71 5.20
CA VAL A 709 -24.45 -20.24 5.79
C VAL A 709 -24.02 -21.53 5.08
N ARG A 710 -24.93 -22.48 4.89
CA ARG A 710 -24.67 -23.75 4.20
C ARG A 710 -24.17 -23.53 2.78
N ALA A 711 -24.86 -22.69 2.01
CA ALA A 711 -24.48 -22.37 0.63
C ALA A 711 -23.07 -21.75 0.56
N SER A 712 -22.74 -20.82 1.47
CA SER A 712 -21.41 -20.21 1.52
C SER A 712 -20.29 -21.21 1.87
N LEU A 713 -20.59 -22.22 2.68
CA LEU A 713 -19.65 -23.28 3.04
C LEU A 713 -19.53 -24.33 1.92
N ASP A 714 -20.61 -24.63 1.19
CA ASP A 714 -20.54 -25.49 0.00
C ASP A 714 -19.70 -24.81 -1.10
N LEU A 715 -19.81 -23.49 -1.25
CA LEU A 715 -18.93 -22.71 -2.12
C LEU A 715 -17.46 -22.79 -1.68
N TYR A 716 -17.18 -22.72 -0.37
CA TYR A 716 -15.83 -22.94 0.16
C TYR A 716 -15.29 -24.32 -0.24
N LEU A 717 -16.08 -25.38 -0.04
CA LEU A 717 -15.69 -26.75 -0.42
C LEU A 717 -15.46 -26.90 -1.92
N LYS A 718 -16.28 -26.26 -2.76
CA LYS A 718 -16.18 -26.28 -4.24
C LYS A 718 -14.80 -25.81 -4.71
N TYR A 719 -14.21 -24.81 -4.03
CA TYR A 719 -12.98 -24.16 -4.49
C TYR A 719 -11.75 -24.35 -3.58
N ARG A 720 -11.85 -25.07 -2.45
CA ARG A 720 -10.74 -25.22 -1.47
C ARG A 720 -9.43 -25.75 -2.05
N VAL A 721 -9.47 -26.85 -2.80
CA VAL A 721 -8.27 -27.47 -3.39
C VAL A 721 -7.58 -26.52 -4.37
N HIS A 722 -8.39 -25.78 -5.12
CA HIS A 722 -7.88 -24.79 -6.04
C HIS A 722 -7.19 -23.63 -5.29
N ASN A 723 -7.89 -23.05 -4.33
CA ASN A 723 -7.45 -21.88 -3.57
C ASN A 723 -6.22 -22.15 -2.68
N LEU A 724 -6.08 -23.37 -2.15
CA LEU A 724 -4.90 -23.77 -1.37
C LEU A 724 -3.58 -23.71 -2.14
N ARG A 725 -3.62 -23.62 -3.49
CA ARG A 725 -2.42 -23.40 -4.31
C ARG A 725 -1.76 -22.05 -4.05
N GLU A 726 -2.48 -21.08 -3.49
CA GLU A 726 -1.92 -19.79 -3.10
C GLU A 726 -1.08 -19.84 -1.82
N ARG A 727 -1.08 -20.97 -1.09
CA ARG A 727 -0.36 -21.10 0.19
C ARG A 727 1.12 -20.83 0.04
N GLY A 728 1.64 -19.99 0.93
CA GLY A 728 3.06 -19.69 1.07
C GLY A 728 3.56 -18.63 0.09
N LYS A 729 2.73 -18.12 -0.82
CA LYS A 729 3.14 -17.08 -1.79
C LYS A 729 3.15 -15.70 -1.15
N SER A 730 4.27 -14.99 -1.29
CA SER A 730 4.43 -13.58 -0.92
C SER A 730 3.51 -12.66 -1.75
N LEU A 731 3.46 -12.90 -3.05
CA LEU A 731 2.63 -12.15 -3.99
C LEU A 731 1.19 -12.67 -3.97
N CYS A 732 0.23 -11.76 -4.05
CA CYS A 732 -1.20 -12.08 -3.99
C CYS A 732 -1.84 -12.12 -5.38
N HIS A 733 -2.99 -12.80 -5.47
CA HIS A 733 -3.82 -12.86 -6.69
C HIS A 733 -3.05 -13.46 -7.88
N THR A 734 -2.23 -14.47 -7.62
CA THR A 734 -1.34 -15.06 -8.63
C THR A 734 -2.03 -16.12 -9.47
N SER A 735 -3.00 -16.84 -8.91
CA SER A 735 -3.80 -17.79 -9.70
C SER A 735 -4.72 -17.10 -10.72
N PRO A 736 -5.10 -17.80 -11.82
CA PRO A 736 -6.14 -17.34 -12.74
C PRO A 736 -7.45 -16.89 -12.07
N GLU A 737 -7.78 -17.52 -10.94
CA GLU A 737 -8.97 -17.34 -10.15
C GLU A 737 -8.88 -16.04 -9.33
N GLY A 738 -7.66 -15.67 -8.93
CA GLY A 738 -7.33 -14.38 -8.34
C GLY A 738 -7.59 -14.31 -6.83
N LEU A 739 -7.54 -15.43 -6.10
CA LEU A 739 -7.55 -15.39 -4.63
C LEU A 739 -6.22 -14.85 -4.11
N ALA A 740 -6.25 -14.04 -3.05
CA ALA A 740 -5.04 -13.66 -2.33
C ALA A 740 -4.62 -14.73 -1.31
N SER A 741 -3.31 -14.99 -1.19
CA SER A 741 -2.76 -16.00 -0.28
C SER A 741 -3.06 -15.72 1.19
N TYR A 742 -3.23 -14.47 1.61
CA TYR A 742 -3.58 -14.10 2.98
C TYR A 742 -5.02 -14.48 3.40
N TYR A 743 -5.86 -14.95 2.46
CA TYR A 743 -7.22 -15.38 2.78
C TYR A 743 -7.30 -16.79 3.35
N LEU A 744 -6.25 -17.62 3.25
CA LEU A 744 -6.43 -19.05 3.52
C LEU A 744 -6.69 -19.32 5.01
N LEU A 745 -5.87 -18.81 5.92
CA LEU A 745 -6.13 -18.95 7.37
C LEU A 745 -7.25 -18.05 7.84
N PHE A 746 -7.38 -16.85 7.27
CA PHE A 746 -8.48 -15.94 7.57
C PHE A 746 -9.83 -16.59 7.28
N GLY A 747 -9.99 -17.07 6.05
CA GLY A 747 -11.19 -17.72 5.55
C GLY A 747 -11.48 -19.02 6.29
N ALA A 748 -10.47 -19.87 6.50
CA ALA A 748 -10.64 -21.12 7.27
C ALA A 748 -11.11 -20.86 8.71
N ALA A 749 -10.57 -19.84 9.39
CA ALA A 749 -10.98 -19.51 10.75
C ALA A 749 -12.43 -19.04 10.84
N PHE A 750 -12.89 -18.21 9.89
CA PHE A 750 -14.28 -17.78 9.84
C PHE A 750 -15.24 -18.83 9.27
N ALA A 751 -14.76 -19.72 8.39
CA ALA A 751 -15.51 -20.90 7.96
C ALA A 751 -15.74 -21.86 9.14
N ALA A 752 -14.75 -22.03 10.03
CA ALA A 752 -14.93 -22.81 11.26
C ALA A 752 -15.97 -22.15 12.20
N GLU A 753 -16.04 -20.82 12.27
CA GLU A 753 -17.13 -20.13 12.98
C GLU A 753 -18.49 -20.33 12.34
N ALA A 754 -18.56 -20.20 11.02
CA ALA A 754 -19.80 -20.36 10.25
C ALA A 754 -20.34 -21.78 10.34
N ALA A 755 -19.48 -22.80 10.28
CA ALA A 755 -19.88 -24.19 10.43
C ALA A 755 -20.53 -24.46 11.80
N GLY A 756 -20.12 -23.75 12.86
CA GLY A 756 -20.72 -23.83 14.18
C GLY A 756 -22.17 -23.30 14.25
N GLU A 757 -22.64 -22.60 13.23
CA GLU A 757 -24.01 -22.09 13.14
C GLU A 757 -24.99 -23.09 12.46
N LEU A 758 -24.47 -24.18 11.88
CA LEU A 758 -25.27 -25.25 11.28
C LEU A 758 -25.82 -26.23 12.33
N PRO A 759 -26.84 -27.03 12.01
CA PRO A 759 -27.23 -28.21 12.79
C PRO A 759 -26.05 -29.17 12.98
N GLU A 760 -25.96 -29.83 14.14
CA GLU A 760 -24.81 -30.65 14.54
C GLU A 760 -24.50 -31.77 13.54
N GLU A 761 -25.54 -32.41 13.02
CA GLU A 761 -25.49 -33.51 12.06
C GLU A 761 -24.88 -33.13 10.70
N GLU A 762 -24.82 -31.84 10.37
CA GLU A 762 -24.28 -31.36 9.10
C GLU A 762 -22.83 -30.87 9.21
N ARG A 763 -22.34 -30.61 10.43
CA ARG A 763 -21.05 -29.95 10.65
C ARG A 763 -19.87 -30.81 10.22
N ALA A 764 -20.00 -32.13 10.30
CA ALA A 764 -18.89 -33.08 10.11
C ALA A 764 -18.17 -32.87 8.76
N LYS A 765 -18.91 -32.77 7.64
CA LYS A 765 -18.32 -32.63 6.31
C LYS A 765 -17.49 -31.35 6.16
N TYR A 766 -17.94 -30.24 6.75
CA TYR A 766 -17.24 -28.96 6.70
C TYR A 766 -16.05 -28.95 7.66
N ARG A 767 -16.24 -29.48 8.86
CA ARG A 767 -15.23 -29.56 9.90
C ARG A 767 -13.99 -30.32 9.43
N GLU A 768 -14.17 -31.49 8.82
CA GLU A 768 -13.07 -32.31 8.29
C GLU A 768 -12.27 -31.56 7.21
N ALA A 769 -12.98 -30.91 6.29
CA ALA A 769 -12.36 -30.14 5.23
C ALA A 769 -11.56 -28.94 5.75
N ILE A 770 -12.16 -28.13 6.64
CA ILE A 770 -11.50 -26.95 7.19
C ILE A 770 -10.30 -27.37 8.05
N LEU A 771 -10.41 -28.48 8.80
CA LEU A 771 -9.29 -29.02 9.57
C LEU A 771 -8.11 -29.39 8.67
N GLU A 772 -8.36 -30.11 7.58
CA GLU A 772 -7.33 -30.46 6.61
C GLU A 772 -6.69 -29.20 6.00
N ASP A 773 -7.48 -28.18 5.65
CA ASP A 773 -6.95 -26.91 5.10
C ASP A 773 -6.05 -26.18 6.10
N VAL A 774 -6.48 -26.07 7.37
CA VAL A 774 -5.67 -25.46 8.44
C VAL A 774 -4.35 -26.21 8.61
N LEU A 775 -4.41 -27.54 8.75
CA LEU A 775 -3.22 -28.37 8.95
C LEU A 775 -2.27 -28.39 7.75
N ALA A 776 -2.80 -28.19 6.54
CA ALA A 776 -2.00 -28.04 5.34
C ALA A 776 -1.11 -26.78 5.36
N MET A 777 -1.36 -25.82 6.25
CA MET A 777 -0.58 -24.59 6.40
C MET A 777 0.48 -24.65 7.50
N ARG A 778 0.66 -25.80 8.15
CA ARG A 778 1.67 -26.00 9.19
C ARG A 778 3.10 -25.91 8.63
N THR A 779 3.98 -25.28 9.40
CA THR A 779 5.40 -25.12 9.09
C THR A 779 6.29 -25.95 10.01
N ALA A 780 7.52 -26.24 9.57
CA ALA A 780 8.47 -27.14 10.23
C ALA A 780 8.96 -26.62 11.58
N ASP A 781 8.88 -25.31 11.81
CA ASP A 781 9.12 -24.66 13.09
C ASP A 781 7.90 -24.67 14.03
N GLY A 782 6.86 -25.45 13.72
CA GLY A 782 5.68 -25.63 14.55
C GLY A 782 4.63 -24.52 14.46
N ALA A 783 4.79 -23.58 13.52
CA ALA A 783 3.82 -22.50 13.28
C ALA A 783 2.86 -22.84 12.14
N PHE A 784 2.16 -21.82 11.64
CA PHE A 784 1.31 -21.89 10.45
C PHE A 784 1.57 -20.69 9.56
N CYS A 785 1.49 -20.86 8.23
CA CYS A 785 1.73 -19.79 7.27
C CYS A 785 0.88 -19.96 6.01
N ASP A 786 0.02 -18.97 5.73
CA ASP A 786 -0.69 -18.83 4.46
C ASP A 786 -0.03 -17.79 3.55
N ASN A 787 0.34 -16.63 4.10
CA ASN A 787 1.08 -15.57 3.43
C ASN A 787 2.29 -15.15 4.30
N PRO A 788 3.52 -15.20 3.77
CA PRO A 788 4.72 -14.89 4.53
C PRO A 788 4.87 -13.38 4.86
N GLY A 789 4.19 -12.49 4.12
CA GLY A 789 4.10 -11.06 4.44
C GLY A 789 3.32 -10.80 5.72
N VAL A 790 2.13 -11.40 5.86
CA VAL A 790 1.33 -11.37 7.10
C VAL A 790 2.07 -12.08 8.23
N GLY A 791 2.65 -13.25 7.93
CA GLY A 791 3.66 -13.90 8.76
C GLY A 791 3.14 -15.03 9.64
N ARG A 792 4.08 -15.84 10.14
CA ARG A 792 3.79 -17.10 10.87
C ARG A 792 3.10 -16.92 12.22
N HIS A 793 3.30 -15.78 12.87
CA HIS A 793 2.70 -15.49 14.18
C HIS A 793 1.20 -15.20 14.06
N TYR A 794 0.81 -14.45 13.03
CA TYR A 794 -0.59 -14.34 12.62
C TYR A 794 -1.16 -15.72 12.31
N GLY A 795 -0.46 -16.49 11.48
CA GLY A 795 -0.94 -17.79 11.06
C GLY A 795 -1.16 -18.75 12.23
N ALA A 796 -0.22 -18.82 13.18
CA ALA A 796 -0.33 -19.63 14.38
C ALA A 796 -1.55 -19.23 15.24
N GLY A 797 -1.76 -17.92 15.47
CA GLY A 797 -2.93 -17.46 16.24
C GLY A 797 -4.26 -17.76 15.55
N MET A 798 -4.36 -17.56 14.22
CA MET A 798 -5.56 -17.90 13.44
C MET A 798 -5.83 -19.41 13.45
N ALA A 799 -4.78 -20.23 13.28
CA ALA A 799 -4.89 -21.68 13.31
C ALA A 799 -5.38 -22.18 14.67
N LEU A 800 -4.81 -21.71 15.78
CA LEU A 800 -5.29 -22.03 17.13
C LEU A 800 -6.76 -21.63 17.31
N GLY A 801 -7.14 -20.45 16.80
CA GLY A 801 -8.53 -19.99 16.81
C GLY A 801 -9.49 -20.91 16.02
N ALA A 802 -9.07 -21.39 14.84
CA ALA A 802 -9.83 -22.31 14.01
C ALA A 802 -9.94 -23.71 14.65
N LEU A 803 -8.81 -24.30 15.06
CA LEU A 803 -8.75 -25.62 15.69
C LEU A 803 -9.60 -25.69 16.96
N ARG A 804 -9.61 -24.62 17.77
CA ARG A 804 -10.51 -24.49 18.93
C ARG A 804 -11.99 -24.62 18.57
N ARG A 805 -12.41 -24.04 17.44
CA ARG A 805 -13.81 -24.05 16.98
C ARG A 805 -14.19 -25.40 16.39
N LEU A 806 -13.26 -26.05 15.70
CA LEU A 806 -13.42 -27.38 15.12
C LEU A 806 -13.39 -28.51 16.15
N ARG A 807 -13.20 -28.24 17.44
CA ARG A 807 -13.32 -29.27 18.51
C ARG A 807 -14.73 -29.43 19.06
N ARG A 808 -15.54 -28.40 18.88
CA ARG A 808 -16.94 -28.34 19.27
C ARG A 808 -17.82 -28.79 18.10
#